data_AF-A0A849XXQ4-F1
#
_entry.id   AF-A0A849XXQ4-F1
#
_cell.length_a   1.000
_cell.length_b   1.000
_cell.length_c   1.000
_cell.angle_alpha   90.00
_cell.angle_beta   90.00
_cell.angle_gamma   90.00
#
_symmetry.space_group_name_H-M   'P 1'
#
loop_
_entity.id
_entity.type
_entity.pdbx_description
1 polymer ?
#
loop_
_entity_poly.entity_id
_entity_poly.type
_entity_poly.pdbx_seq_one_letter_code
_entity_poly.pdbx_strand_id
1 'polypeptide(L)'
;MRPPLFPNDRPLKPGWVSSAFLLLGGAFFVFFCAGLIATPARYIAPTRDVAMSAILHAAILGWLLSAGYGAVYLLLPALGAARGGDRLAGKAHFVLHAVALCWMLPAFARWDLAGVAHAGALMLAGFVICAALCMGSLEKGPRLPMVQITLVSSMVWLLLTLVLGILAAANYYWAFLPMSTLRAVHAAMHAGFGGYVVLLLIGLSYPLFQVETQGSMERRLWIFLLCNSGLYLSVLGIAFGLPLLTPAVLLVLSGLVLYLMEAMAGLPLRAKPAGAWVWGLFAGFLSILLLMGVGLALGLAATRAPVITGRLENLYGFWWIALATGLPLWAAIGRMLNPGAGMRRKVWRFLLIYLVAVAVGGWGILAGDARGVRAGGLLLLFGGAGLLHAFLPGLAAFLFRRGSSDETPAPSAEEALPATGGLARSAFVWALAAAVVAWVAAGFLPDADARRFRAEVADRSVAMSGDGPSCWIRPALGFKDDALARGRNLYGEHCAACHGTTGAGDGSAAVYLYPKPRNFTAGQFKLRSTASGMPTDEDLYGVLTTGMPGSSMPAFSHLSEQSRRDLVGYVKRLSQAEEDGRMVNWFKETPPGSSLPTPQKPEFTPELAAAGKRVYQAQDCKRCHGPEGLGDGPEAGTLKDAWGGVLRPRSLARDPFLGGDSAEAIFLRTATGIGGTPMTAYPDSKISPADRWALAAYIRSLREQAGTLGESAASASAAPVARRIQGSLPSSPSDPAWNAMAGAVITIGPIWRTSDPTRQATLRAAHDGQDLAVLLEWANPAPAAGGGRVQDFVDRAALQFSLHAKPGFLGMGDPFRPVNLWQWSSRRRVEGEDPKALMAAVYPLKKAGVYPEHRDLVYSAMMAGNLVATEAANAVEDANAQGPGTLVLQPKSDQNVSGDSAWANGKWRVFFRRRLAPQGRADVDLTPGRRVPMALAVWDGRNRDRNGQKNVSGWLSLTIEP
;
A
#
# COMPACT_ATOMS: atom_id res chain seq x y z
N MET A 1 16.26 -36.32 43.29
CA MET A 1 16.00 -34.91 42.95
C MET A 1 17.23 -34.35 42.23
N ARG A 2 17.12 -33.91 40.98
CA ARG A 2 18.21 -33.16 40.33
C ARG A 2 18.36 -31.82 41.06
N PRO A 3 19.57 -31.34 41.35
CA PRO A 3 19.74 -30.00 41.91
C PRO A 3 19.11 -28.96 40.96
N PRO A 4 18.54 -27.87 41.47
CA PRO A 4 18.01 -26.81 40.62
C PRO A 4 19.09 -26.29 39.69
N LEU A 5 18.77 -26.10 38.40
CA LEU A 5 19.66 -25.54 37.36
C LEU A 5 20.29 -24.19 37.74
N PHE A 6 19.70 -23.51 38.72
CA PHE A 6 20.29 -22.35 39.39
C PHE A 6 20.70 -22.75 40.81
N PRO A 7 21.85 -23.41 41.00
CA PRO A 7 22.38 -23.69 42.32
C PRO A 7 22.92 -22.36 42.88
N ASN A 8 22.15 -21.77 43.78
CA ASN A 8 22.33 -20.45 44.41
C ASN A 8 21.78 -19.27 43.61
N ASP A 9 21.12 -18.35 44.33
CA ASP A 9 20.70 -17.01 43.93
C ASP A 9 21.90 -16.09 43.56
N ARG A 10 22.98 -16.61 42.96
CA ARG A 10 24.03 -15.75 42.40
C ARG A 10 23.43 -15.04 41.18
N PRO A 11 23.38 -13.70 41.17
CA PRO A 11 22.88 -12.97 40.02
C PRO A 11 23.70 -13.37 38.78
N LEU A 12 23.03 -13.70 37.68
CA LEU A 12 23.68 -13.82 36.38
C LEU A 12 24.34 -12.46 36.11
N LYS A 13 25.66 -12.41 36.15
CA LYS A 13 26.40 -11.18 35.85
C LYS A 13 26.39 -11.01 34.33
N PRO A 14 25.81 -9.94 33.79
CA PRO A 14 25.77 -9.74 32.35
C PRO A 14 27.20 -9.55 31.83
N GLY A 15 27.55 -10.30 30.78
CA GLY A 15 28.77 -10.08 30.01
C GLY A 15 28.65 -8.83 29.15
N TRP A 16 29.76 -8.40 28.54
CA TRP A 16 29.79 -7.23 27.65
C TRP A 16 28.77 -7.38 26.51
N VAL A 17 28.75 -8.52 25.81
CA VAL A 17 27.85 -8.72 24.65
C VAL A 17 26.38 -8.63 25.05
N SER A 18 25.98 -9.29 26.15
CA SER A 18 24.59 -9.21 26.65
C SER A 18 24.20 -7.78 27.04
N SER A 19 25.12 -7.03 27.65
CA SER A 19 24.87 -5.65 28.07
C SER A 19 24.73 -4.72 26.86
N ALA A 20 25.60 -4.89 25.86
CA ALA A 20 25.60 -4.09 24.64
C ALA A 20 24.28 -4.23 23.87
N PHE A 21 23.79 -5.46 23.69
CA PHE A 21 22.49 -5.72 23.04
C PHE A 21 21.29 -5.17 23.82
N LEU A 22 21.29 -5.30 25.15
CA LEU A 22 20.23 -4.73 26.00
C LEU A 22 20.21 -3.20 25.97
N LEU A 23 21.39 -2.56 25.98
CA LEU A 23 21.52 -1.11 25.86
C LEU A 23 21.06 -0.61 24.50
N LEU A 24 21.46 -1.29 23.41
CA LEU A 24 20.99 -0.99 22.06
C LEU A 24 19.46 -1.08 21.99
N GLY A 25 18.88 -2.15 22.54
CA GLY A 25 17.43 -2.30 22.58
C GLY A 25 16.73 -1.19 23.37
N GLY A 26 17.28 -0.81 24.52
CA GLY A 26 16.78 0.32 25.32
C GLY A 26 16.88 1.67 24.59
N ALA A 27 17.94 1.92 23.82
CA ALA A 27 18.06 3.14 23.03
C ALA A 27 16.97 3.22 21.95
N PHE A 28 16.72 2.10 21.25
CA PHE A 28 15.66 2.04 20.23
C PHE A 28 14.24 2.07 20.81
N PHE A 29 14.04 1.70 22.09
CA PHE A 29 12.81 2.02 22.81
C PHE A 29 12.58 3.51 22.92
N VAL A 30 13.56 4.22 23.48
CA VAL A 30 13.44 5.66 23.70
C VAL A 30 13.19 6.35 22.36
N PHE A 31 13.86 5.91 21.30
CA PHE A 31 13.60 6.36 19.93
C PHE A 31 12.15 6.11 19.48
N PHE A 32 11.60 4.91 19.69
CA PHE A 32 10.20 4.60 19.36
C PHE A 32 9.21 5.49 20.12
N CYS A 33 9.39 5.66 21.44
CA CYS A 33 8.57 6.56 22.25
C CYS A 33 8.68 8.01 21.80
N ALA A 34 9.90 8.49 21.49
CA ALA A 34 10.12 9.83 20.96
C ALA A 34 9.38 10.01 19.62
N GLY A 35 9.36 8.99 18.75
CA GLY A 35 8.60 8.98 17.51
C GLY A 35 7.08 9.16 17.72
N LEU A 36 6.49 8.43 18.67
CA LEU A 36 5.08 8.56 19.05
C LEU A 36 4.73 9.97 19.54
N ILE A 37 5.66 10.61 20.25
CA ILE A 37 5.48 11.96 20.82
C ILE A 37 5.65 13.04 19.73
N ALA A 38 6.74 12.96 18.97
CA ALA A 38 7.12 13.97 17.99
C ALA A 38 6.24 13.92 16.73
N THR A 39 5.86 12.71 16.28
CA THR A 39 5.20 12.50 14.98
C THR A 39 3.92 11.64 15.05
N PRO A 40 2.96 11.95 15.95
CA PRO A 40 1.76 11.11 16.16
C PRO A 40 0.91 10.96 14.88
N ALA A 41 0.93 11.96 13.99
CA ALA A 41 0.20 11.93 12.73
C ALA A 41 0.58 10.74 11.84
N ARG A 42 1.84 10.28 11.89
CA ARG A 42 2.31 9.11 11.12
C ARG A 42 1.67 7.82 11.60
N TYR A 43 1.40 7.68 12.90
CA TYR A 43 0.80 6.49 13.50
C TYR A 43 -0.73 6.44 13.34
N ILE A 44 -1.36 7.58 13.08
CA ILE A 44 -2.81 7.73 12.88
C ILE A 44 -3.19 7.64 11.39
N ALA A 45 -2.24 7.91 10.49
CA ALA A 45 -2.45 7.89 9.06
C ALA A 45 -3.01 6.51 8.61
N PRO A 46 -4.11 6.47 7.83
CA PRO A 46 -4.68 5.21 7.34
C PRO A 46 -3.74 4.45 6.39
N THR A 47 -2.79 5.15 5.78
CA THR A 47 -1.84 4.62 4.81
C THR A 47 -0.43 4.58 5.38
N ARG A 48 0.31 3.50 5.10
CA ARG A 48 1.70 3.36 5.53
C ARG A 48 2.61 4.23 4.67
N ASP A 49 3.18 5.26 5.27
CA ASP A 49 4.30 6.02 4.71
C ASP A 49 5.58 5.17 4.70
N VAL A 50 6.49 5.43 3.75
CA VAL A 50 7.84 4.87 3.66
C VAL A 50 8.59 5.01 4.98
N ALA A 51 8.47 6.17 5.63
CA ALA A 51 9.11 6.42 6.92
C ALA A 51 8.55 5.54 8.05
N MET A 52 7.29 5.08 7.97
CA MET A 52 6.72 4.16 8.95
C MET A 52 7.40 2.79 8.87
N SER A 53 7.81 2.36 7.69
CA SER A 53 8.56 1.10 7.54
C SER A 53 9.89 1.16 8.29
N ALA A 54 10.62 2.28 8.21
CA ALA A 54 11.86 2.47 8.98
C ALA A 54 11.59 2.46 10.50
N ILE A 55 10.56 3.16 10.97
CA ILE A 55 10.17 3.19 12.39
C ILE A 55 9.83 1.78 12.91
N LEU A 56 9.07 1.02 12.12
CA LEU A 56 8.69 -0.34 12.46
C LEU A 56 9.94 -1.25 12.56
N HIS A 57 10.86 -1.16 11.61
CA HIS A 57 12.11 -1.93 11.67
C HIS A 57 13.03 -1.48 12.83
N ALA A 58 13.04 -0.19 13.18
CA ALA A 58 13.75 0.32 14.35
C ALA A 58 13.18 -0.27 15.64
N ALA A 59 11.86 -0.36 15.76
CA ALA A 59 11.19 -0.97 16.91
C ALA A 59 11.39 -2.50 16.98
N ILE A 60 11.35 -3.20 15.85
CA ILE A 60 11.45 -4.66 15.83
C ILE A 60 12.88 -5.13 15.92
N LEU A 61 13.73 -4.64 15.02
CA LEU A 61 15.09 -5.14 14.84
C LEU A 61 16.06 -4.38 15.74
N GLY A 62 15.82 -3.08 15.93
CA GLY A 62 16.60 -2.24 16.83
C GLY A 62 16.29 -2.48 18.30
N TRP A 63 15.01 -2.58 18.65
CA TRP A 63 14.62 -3.01 19.99
C TRP A 63 14.43 -4.52 20.10
N LEU A 64 13.27 -5.06 19.71
CA LEU A 64 12.78 -6.35 20.22
C LEU A 64 13.79 -7.47 20.02
N LEU A 65 14.37 -7.53 18.83
CA LEU A 65 15.38 -8.52 18.47
C LEU A 65 16.68 -8.32 19.27
N SER A 66 17.16 -7.08 19.41
CA SER A 66 18.35 -6.77 20.23
C SER A 66 18.15 -7.16 21.69
N ALA A 67 16.98 -6.88 22.28
CA ALA A 67 16.66 -7.29 23.64
C ALA A 67 16.60 -8.83 23.77
N GLY A 68 16.03 -9.50 22.77
CA GLY A 68 16.02 -10.97 22.67
C GLY A 68 17.44 -11.56 22.64
N TYR A 69 18.33 -11.03 21.80
CA TYR A 69 19.73 -11.44 21.78
C TYR A 69 20.41 -11.20 23.13
N GLY A 70 20.19 -10.04 23.75
CA GLY A 70 20.70 -9.73 25.09
C GLY A 70 20.30 -10.78 26.12
N ALA A 71 19.03 -11.20 26.11
CA ALA A 71 18.51 -12.25 26.99
C ALA A 71 19.14 -13.63 26.69
N VAL A 72 19.30 -13.99 25.42
CA VAL A 72 19.95 -15.26 25.01
C VAL A 72 21.41 -15.29 25.49
N TYR A 73 22.19 -14.23 25.26
CA TYR A 73 23.58 -14.15 25.73
C TYR A 73 23.69 -14.14 27.26
N LEU A 74 22.71 -13.57 27.97
CA LEU A 74 22.66 -13.61 29.44
C LEU A 74 22.43 -15.03 29.97
N LEU A 75 21.67 -15.84 29.25
CA LEU A 75 21.28 -17.19 29.65
C LEU A 75 22.22 -18.28 29.14
N LEU A 76 23.04 -17.99 28.13
CA LEU A 76 24.04 -18.92 27.59
C LEU A 76 24.86 -19.66 28.66
N PRO A 77 25.37 -18.99 29.73
CA PRO A 77 26.11 -19.68 30.78
C PRO A 77 25.29 -20.70 31.57
N ALA A 78 24.00 -20.44 31.76
CA ALA A 78 23.08 -21.37 32.44
C ALA A 78 22.77 -22.60 31.58
N LEU A 79 22.95 -22.50 30.26
CA LEU A 79 22.81 -23.58 29.30
C LEU A 79 24.11 -24.38 29.09
N GLY A 80 25.11 -24.22 29.96
CA GLY A 80 26.35 -25.01 29.94
C GLY A 80 27.58 -24.34 29.30
N ALA A 81 27.49 -23.08 28.89
CA ALA A 81 28.62 -22.36 28.33
C ALA A 81 29.58 -21.81 29.41
N ALA A 82 30.87 -22.16 29.37
CA ALA A 82 31.89 -21.51 30.19
C ALA A 82 32.11 -20.06 29.72
N ARG A 83 31.59 -19.03 30.43
CA ARG A 83 31.77 -17.55 30.21
C ARG A 83 31.99 -17.10 28.74
N GLY A 84 31.43 -17.83 27.77
CA GLY A 84 31.88 -17.82 26.38
C GLY A 84 31.23 -16.74 25.52
N GLY A 85 30.23 -16.04 26.07
CA GLY A 85 29.50 -14.97 25.38
C GLY A 85 30.35 -13.74 25.06
N ASP A 86 31.49 -13.52 25.74
CA ASP A 86 32.38 -12.38 25.52
C ASP A 86 33.56 -12.66 24.56
N ARG A 87 33.52 -13.80 23.85
CA ARG A 87 34.48 -14.14 22.80
C ARG A 87 34.33 -13.24 21.58
N LEU A 88 35.38 -13.16 20.76
CA LEU A 88 35.42 -12.36 19.52
C LEU A 88 34.17 -12.56 18.64
N ALA A 89 33.68 -13.80 18.54
CA ALA A 89 32.46 -14.13 17.79
C ALA A 89 31.19 -13.44 18.32
N GLY A 90 30.98 -13.38 19.64
CA GLY A 90 29.82 -12.67 20.22
C GLY A 90 29.90 -11.16 19.99
N LYS A 91 31.11 -10.60 20.05
CA LYS A 91 31.36 -9.18 19.72
C LYS A 91 31.13 -8.91 18.22
N ALA A 92 31.58 -9.80 17.35
CA ALA A 92 31.37 -9.72 15.91
C ALA A 92 29.87 -9.74 15.57
N HIS A 93 29.08 -10.62 16.20
CA HIS A 93 27.62 -10.61 16.05
C HIS A 93 27.01 -9.25 16.40
N PHE A 94 27.38 -8.67 17.56
CA PHE A 94 26.88 -7.35 17.96
C PHE A 94 27.23 -6.26 16.93
N VAL A 95 28.48 -6.22 16.46
CA VAL A 95 28.93 -5.23 15.47
C VAL A 95 28.17 -5.38 14.16
N LEU A 96 28.04 -6.60 13.64
CA LEU A 96 27.29 -6.87 12.40
C LEU A 96 25.83 -6.43 12.53
N HIS A 97 25.19 -6.73 13.66
CA HIS A 97 23.80 -6.33 13.94
C HIS A 97 23.66 -4.81 14.01
N ALA A 98 24.54 -4.12 14.75
CA ALA A 98 24.50 -2.67 14.89
C ALA A 98 24.77 -1.95 13.56
N VAL A 99 25.76 -2.39 12.79
CA VAL A 99 26.07 -1.83 11.46
C VAL A 99 24.92 -2.09 10.48
N ALA A 100 24.37 -3.30 10.46
CA ALA A 100 23.22 -3.64 9.63
C ALA A 100 22.02 -2.74 9.95
N LEU A 101 21.72 -2.55 11.23
CA LEU A 101 20.62 -1.68 11.66
C LEU A 101 20.85 -0.22 11.24
N CYS A 102 22.07 0.30 11.43
CA CYS A 102 22.42 1.65 10.99
C CYS A 102 22.27 1.79 9.48
N TRP A 103 22.66 0.80 8.68
CA TRP A 103 22.48 0.88 7.24
C TRP A 103 21.01 0.75 6.80
N MET A 104 20.28 -0.17 7.43
CA MET A 104 18.92 -0.54 7.03
C MET A 104 17.90 0.57 7.28
N LEU A 105 18.00 1.32 8.38
CA LEU A 105 16.98 2.33 8.72
C LEU A 105 16.93 3.50 7.71
N PRO A 106 18.06 4.12 7.32
CA PRO A 106 18.08 5.09 6.22
C PRO A 106 17.79 4.48 4.86
N ALA A 107 18.10 3.20 4.64
CA ALA A 107 17.73 2.51 3.39
C ALA A 107 16.20 2.40 3.28
N PHE A 108 15.50 1.98 4.35
CA PHE A 108 14.04 2.01 4.38
C PHE A 108 13.48 3.42 4.26
N ALA A 109 14.04 4.41 4.95
CA ALA A 109 13.57 5.79 4.87
C ALA A 109 13.71 6.40 3.47
N ARG A 110 14.67 5.92 2.66
CA ARG A 110 14.89 6.32 1.27
C ARG A 110 14.27 5.35 0.25
N TRP A 111 13.58 4.32 0.72
CA TRP A 111 13.04 3.21 -0.08
C TRP A 111 14.08 2.50 -0.98
N ASP A 112 15.33 2.44 -0.52
CA ASP A 112 16.41 1.70 -1.16
C ASP A 112 16.36 0.22 -0.73
N LEU A 113 15.50 -0.56 -1.39
CA LEU A 113 15.31 -1.98 -1.05
C LEU A 113 16.53 -2.85 -1.36
N ALA A 114 17.39 -2.42 -2.29
CA ALA A 114 18.69 -3.06 -2.48
C ALA A 114 19.57 -2.84 -1.24
N GLY A 115 19.70 -1.61 -0.75
CA GLY A 115 20.39 -1.32 0.51
C GLY A 115 19.81 -2.08 1.71
N VAL A 116 18.48 -2.20 1.79
CA VAL A 116 17.80 -3.03 2.80
C VAL A 116 18.20 -4.50 2.68
N ALA A 117 18.26 -5.07 1.48
CA ALA A 117 18.64 -6.47 1.27
C ALA A 117 20.08 -6.73 1.70
N HIS A 118 21.02 -5.83 1.37
CA HIS A 118 22.41 -5.95 1.79
C HIS A 118 22.57 -5.83 3.31
N ALA A 119 21.89 -4.86 3.93
CA ALA A 119 21.87 -4.73 5.38
C ALA A 119 21.25 -5.97 6.05
N GLY A 120 20.18 -6.52 5.46
CA GLY A 120 19.57 -7.78 5.88
C GLY A 120 20.54 -8.96 5.80
N ALA A 121 21.33 -9.06 4.72
CA ALA A 121 22.35 -10.10 4.57
C ALA A 121 23.47 -9.98 5.63
N LEU A 122 23.88 -8.76 5.98
CA LEU A 122 24.84 -8.52 7.06
C LEU A 122 24.28 -8.96 8.42
N MET A 123 23.00 -8.67 8.68
CA MET A 123 22.31 -9.11 9.89
C MET A 123 22.14 -10.64 9.93
N LEU A 124 21.89 -11.28 8.79
CA LEU A 124 21.85 -12.74 8.65
C LEU A 124 23.20 -13.37 8.98
N ALA A 125 24.30 -12.80 8.50
CA ALA A 125 25.64 -13.28 8.85
C ALA A 125 25.90 -13.20 10.37
N GLY A 126 25.49 -12.09 11.00
CA GLY A 126 25.53 -11.95 12.45
C GLY A 126 24.71 -13.02 13.18
N PHE A 127 23.47 -13.24 12.73
CA PHE A 127 22.58 -14.26 13.29
C PHE A 127 23.18 -15.67 13.19
N VAL A 128 23.82 -16.03 12.06
CA VAL A 128 24.50 -17.34 11.90
C VAL A 128 25.58 -17.54 12.96
N ILE A 129 26.35 -16.50 13.30
CA ILE A 129 27.35 -16.56 14.38
C ILE A 129 26.65 -16.82 15.72
N CYS A 130 25.55 -16.10 16.01
CA CYS A 130 24.77 -16.32 17.23
C CYS A 130 24.23 -17.75 17.31
N ALA A 131 23.71 -18.28 16.20
CA ALA A 131 23.22 -19.65 16.08
C ALA A 131 24.31 -20.68 16.37
N ALA A 132 25.49 -20.53 15.77
CA ALA A 132 26.62 -21.42 16.02
C ALA A 132 27.05 -21.41 17.49
N LEU A 133 27.10 -20.23 18.13
CA LEU A 133 27.45 -20.11 19.55
C LEU A 133 26.41 -20.75 20.46
N CYS A 134 25.11 -20.57 20.16
CA CYS A 134 24.03 -21.22 20.90
C CYS A 134 24.10 -22.74 20.76
N MET A 135 24.20 -23.26 19.54
CA MET A 135 24.27 -24.70 19.26
C MET A 135 25.44 -25.37 19.98
N GLY A 136 26.66 -24.81 19.84
CA GLY A 136 27.83 -25.34 20.53
C GLY A 136 27.77 -25.24 22.06
N SER A 137 26.89 -24.39 22.61
CA SER A 137 26.62 -24.33 24.04
C SER A 137 25.61 -25.40 24.47
N LEU A 138 24.54 -25.60 23.67
CA LEU A 138 23.52 -26.62 23.93
C LEU A 138 24.07 -28.05 23.87
N GLU A 139 25.06 -28.30 23.01
CA GLU A 139 25.75 -29.60 22.91
C GLU A 139 26.54 -29.94 24.19
N LYS A 140 27.11 -28.92 24.86
CA LYS A 140 27.98 -29.07 26.03
C LYS A 140 27.23 -28.98 27.36
N GLY A 141 25.99 -28.51 27.34
CA GLY A 141 25.18 -28.25 28.51
C GLY A 141 24.32 -29.40 29.01
N PRO A 142 23.61 -29.19 30.13
CA PRO A 142 22.62 -30.15 30.62
C PRO A 142 21.51 -30.36 29.59
N ARG A 143 21.11 -31.63 29.35
CA ARG A 143 20.02 -31.97 28.42
C ARG A 143 18.67 -31.54 29.00
N LEU A 144 18.17 -30.41 28.50
CA LEU A 144 16.85 -29.85 28.77
C LEU A 144 16.02 -29.90 27.49
N PRO A 145 15.36 -31.05 27.20
CA PRO A 145 14.83 -31.32 25.87
C PRO A 145 13.83 -30.25 25.41
N MET A 146 12.95 -29.76 26.28
CA MET A 146 11.97 -28.73 25.88
C MET A 146 12.57 -27.34 25.67
N VAL A 147 13.52 -26.92 26.52
CA VAL A 147 14.24 -25.64 26.34
C VAL A 147 15.07 -25.67 25.06
N GLN A 148 15.73 -26.80 24.78
CA GLN A 148 16.49 -27.01 23.56
C GLN A 148 15.59 -26.97 22.30
N ILE A 149 14.49 -27.73 22.30
CA ILE A 149 13.55 -27.79 21.15
C ILE A 149 12.97 -26.41 20.84
N THR A 150 12.49 -25.69 21.87
CA THR A 150 11.86 -24.38 21.69
C THR A 150 12.87 -23.30 21.29
N LEU A 151 14.07 -23.29 21.90
CA LEU A 151 15.14 -22.37 21.53
C LEU A 151 15.62 -22.61 20.09
N VAL A 152 15.95 -23.84 19.71
CA VAL A 152 16.38 -24.17 18.34
C VAL A 152 15.28 -23.84 17.33
N SER A 153 14.02 -24.18 17.62
CA SER A 153 12.90 -23.85 16.74
C SER A 153 12.73 -22.34 16.57
N SER A 154 12.90 -21.56 17.64
CA SER A 154 12.87 -20.09 17.54
C SER A 154 13.96 -19.55 16.60
N MET A 155 15.16 -20.15 16.61
CA MET A 155 16.24 -19.77 15.70
C MET A 155 15.91 -20.10 14.24
N VAL A 156 15.28 -21.25 13.99
CA VAL A 156 14.78 -21.61 12.64
C VAL A 156 13.75 -20.60 12.14
N TRP A 157 12.84 -20.15 13.02
CA TRP A 157 11.87 -19.11 12.68
C TRP A 157 12.54 -17.77 12.36
N LEU A 158 13.52 -17.34 13.17
CA LEU A 158 14.24 -16.11 12.91
C LEU A 158 15.06 -16.17 11.60
N LEU A 159 15.65 -17.32 11.29
CA LEU A 159 16.30 -17.57 10.00
C LEU A 159 15.31 -17.42 8.85
N LEU A 160 14.14 -18.06 8.96
CA LEU A 160 13.08 -17.97 7.97
C LEU A 160 12.64 -16.51 7.75
N THR A 161 12.49 -15.73 8.82
CA THR A 161 12.15 -14.30 8.73
C THR A 161 13.20 -13.49 7.98
N LEU A 162 14.48 -13.66 8.30
CA LEU A 162 15.57 -12.93 7.66
C LEU A 162 15.66 -13.29 6.18
N VAL A 163 15.55 -14.57 5.84
CA VAL A 163 15.55 -15.05 4.46
C VAL A 163 14.35 -14.51 3.70
N LEU A 164 13.13 -14.64 4.23
CA LEU A 164 11.93 -14.11 3.58
C LEU A 164 11.99 -12.59 3.40
N GLY A 165 12.55 -11.85 4.37
CA GLY A 165 12.74 -10.41 4.26
C GLY A 165 13.69 -10.01 3.14
N ILE A 166 14.85 -10.68 3.03
CA ILE A 166 15.83 -10.46 1.95
C ILE A 166 15.22 -10.85 0.59
N LEU A 167 14.57 -12.02 0.52
CA LEU A 167 13.92 -12.48 -0.71
C LEU A 167 12.77 -11.56 -1.12
N ALA A 168 12.00 -11.00 -0.18
CA ALA A 168 10.94 -10.04 -0.49
C ALA A 168 11.52 -8.74 -1.06
N ALA A 169 12.61 -8.22 -0.48
CA ALA A 169 13.31 -7.06 -1.01
C ALA A 169 13.86 -7.32 -2.42
N ALA A 170 14.42 -8.50 -2.68
CA ALA A 170 14.87 -8.91 -4.01
C ALA A 170 13.70 -9.12 -5.00
N ASN A 171 12.58 -9.67 -4.53
CA ASN A 171 11.38 -9.93 -5.32
C ASN A 171 10.72 -8.65 -5.85
N TYR A 172 10.93 -7.52 -5.16
CA TYR A 172 10.52 -6.21 -5.68
C TYR A 172 11.16 -5.89 -7.04
N TYR A 173 12.42 -6.27 -7.25
CA TYR A 173 13.16 -5.99 -8.48
C TYR A 173 13.02 -7.09 -9.53
N TRP A 174 12.92 -8.36 -9.10
CA TRP A 174 13.04 -9.51 -10.00
C TRP A 174 11.85 -10.48 -9.99
N ALA A 175 10.79 -10.19 -9.22
CA ALA A 175 9.50 -10.91 -9.21
C ALA A 175 9.59 -12.44 -9.41
N PHE A 176 10.48 -13.11 -8.67
CA PHE A 176 10.79 -14.54 -8.80
C PHE A 176 10.04 -15.42 -7.79
N LEU A 177 9.52 -14.84 -6.72
CA LEU A 177 8.71 -15.56 -5.74
C LEU A 177 7.31 -15.83 -6.31
N PRO A 178 6.68 -16.97 -5.99
CA PRO A 178 5.32 -17.32 -6.43
C PRO A 178 4.21 -16.44 -5.79
N MET A 179 4.61 -15.46 -4.99
CA MET A 179 3.77 -14.62 -4.13
C MET A 179 4.19 -13.15 -4.28
N SER A 180 3.25 -12.22 -4.05
CA SER A 180 3.55 -10.79 -4.16
C SER A 180 4.51 -10.33 -3.06
N THR A 181 5.32 -9.30 -3.34
CA THR A 181 6.24 -8.70 -2.37
C THR A 181 5.52 -8.32 -1.08
N LEU A 182 4.31 -7.77 -1.16
CA LEU A 182 3.51 -7.41 0.01
C LEU A 182 3.13 -8.64 0.85
N ARG A 183 2.72 -9.75 0.22
CA ARG A 183 2.43 -11.01 0.94
C ARG A 183 3.69 -11.62 1.54
N ALA A 184 4.84 -11.48 0.87
CA ALA A 184 6.13 -11.96 1.36
C ALA A 184 6.58 -11.21 2.61
N VAL A 185 6.46 -9.88 2.59
CA VAL A 185 6.71 -9.03 3.77
C VAL A 185 5.75 -9.38 4.91
N HIS A 186 4.46 -9.56 4.60
CA HIS A 186 3.46 -9.90 5.61
C HIS A 186 3.71 -11.29 6.25
N ALA A 187 4.08 -12.28 5.44
CA ALA A 187 4.46 -13.61 5.90
C ALA A 187 5.75 -13.58 6.73
N ALA A 188 6.77 -12.81 6.30
CA ALA A 188 8.01 -12.62 7.04
C ALA A 188 7.77 -12.01 8.43
N MET A 189 6.87 -11.02 8.51
CA MET A 189 6.47 -10.41 9.78
C MET A 189 5.87 -11.46 10.74
N HIS A 190 4.98 -12.33 10.25
CA HIS A 190 4.38 -13.39 11.08
C HIS A 190 5.38 -14.49 11.45
N ALA A 191 6.30 -14.85 10.56
CA ALA A 191 7.40 -15.76 10.87
C ALA A 191 8.29 -15.22 12.01
N GLY A 192 8.54 -13.91 12.02
CA GLY A 192 9.39 -13.28 13.02
C GLY A 192 8.68 -13.07 14.35
N PHE A 193 7.59 -12.32 14.32
CA PHE A 193 6.84 -11.99 15.54
C PHE A 193 6.09 -13.19 16.13
N GLY A 194 5.45 -14.00 15.30
CA GLY A 194 4.76 -15.20 15.76
C GLY A 194 5.76 -16.32 16.03
N GLY A 195 6.52 -16.73 15.01
CA GLY A 195 7.45 -17.86 15.08
C GLY A 195 8.55 -17.72 16.13
N TYR A 196 9.43 -16.73 15.96
CA TYR A 196 10.61 -16.56 16.80
C TYR A 196 10.24 -16.14 18.23
N VAL A 197 9.41 -15.10 18.39
CA VAL A 197 9.13 -14.56 19.73
C VAL A 197 8.32 -15.55 20.57
N VAL A 198 7.23 -16.16 20.07
CA VAL A 198 6.45 -17.14 20.86
C VAL A 198 7.34 -18.23 21.42
N LEU A 199 8.11 -18.88 20.55
CA LEU A 199 8.86 -20.07 20.92
C LEU A 199 10.07 -19.74 21.78
N LEU A 200 10.74 -18.61 21.51
CA LEU A 200 11.82 -18.13 22.38
C LEU A 200 11.27 -17.87 23.79
N LEU A 201 10.13 -17.18 23.90
CA LEU A 201 9.54 -16.83 25.19
C LEU A 201 9.10 -18.08 25.98
N ILE A 202 8.46 -19.06 25.33
CA ILE A 202 8.09 -20.35 25.96
C ILE A 202 9.34 -21.11 26.40
N GLY A 203 10.40 -21.12 25.59
CA GLY A 203 11.64 -21.81 25.93
C GLY A 203 12.38 -21.19 27.12
N LEU A 204 12.49 -19.86 27.13
CA LEU A 204 13.15 -19.14 28.22
C LEU A 204 12.36 -19.18 29.52
N SER A 205 11.03 -19.34 29.47
CA SER A 205 10.18 -19.35 30.66
C SER A 205 10.27 -20.63 31.50
N TYR A 206 10.52 -21.79 30.87
CA TYR A 206 10.61 -23.07 31.57
C TYR A 206 11.65 -23.10 32.71
N PRO A 207 12.92 -22.68 32.51
CA PRO A 207 13.89 -22.61 33.60
C PRO A 207 13.58 -21.48 34.58
N LEU A 208 12.97 -20.38 34.11
CA LEU A 208 12.60 -19.24 34.97
C LEU A 208 11.48 -19.57 35.96
N PHE A 209 10.52 -20.42 35.57
CA PHE A 209 9.39 -20.85 36.40
C PHE A 209 9.55 -22.22 37.05
N GLN A 210 10.72 -22.86 36.89
CA GLN A 210 10.97 -24.24 37.33
C GLN A 210 9.90 -25.23 36.83
N VAL A 211 9.34 -25.00 35.64
CA VAL A 211 8.30 -25.87 35.04
C VAL A 211 8.84 -27.29 34.79
N GLU A 212 10.15 -27.41 34.64
CA GLU A 212 10.85 -28.66 34.35
C GLU A 212 10.80 -29.70 35.48
N THR A 213 10.39 -29.33 36.70
CA THR A 213 10.56 -30.22 37.85
C THR A 213 9.42 -31.21 38.07
N GLN A 214 8.16 -30.96 37.65
CA GLN A 214 7.03 -31.89 37.94
C GLN A 214 5.86 -32.01 36.92
N GLY A 215 5.83 -31.29 35.78
CA GLY A 215 4.79 -31.51 34.74
C GLY A 215 5.09 -32.65 33.76
N SER A 216 4.10 -33.19 33.04
CA SER A 216 4.34 -34.26 32.05
C SER A 216 5.07 -33.72 30.81
N MET A 217 6.10 -34.46 30.36
CA MET A 217 6.82 -34.13 29.12
C MET A 217 5.86 -34.05 27.92
N GLU A 218 4.88 -34.94 27.92
CA GLU A 218 3.84 -35.03 26.89
C GLU A 218 3.05 -33.73 26.74
N ARG A 219 2.59 -33.13 27.85
CA ARG A 219 1.83 -31.87 27.80
C ARG A 219 2.67 -30.72 27.23
N ARG A 220 3.95 -30.64 27.60
CA ARG A 220 4.87 -29.63 27.05
C ARG A 220 5.16 -29.84 25.57
N LEU A 221 5.24 -31.09 25.12
CA LEU A 221 5.35 -31.41 23.71
C LEU A 221 4.09 -30.98 22.94
N TRP A 222 2.89 -31.25 23.47
CA TRP A 222 1.64 -30.80 22.87
C TRP A 222 1.53 -29.28 22.78
N ILE A 223 1.92 -28.55 23.84
CA ILE A 223 2.01 -27.09 23.82
C ILE A 223 2.88 -26.63 22.64
N PHE A 224 4.08 -27.21 22.50
CA PHE A 224 4.99 -26.88 21.41
C PHE A 224 4.39 -27.21 20.03
N LEU A 225 3.83 -28.40 19.85
CA LEU A 225 3.28 -28.85 18.57
C LEU A 225 2.09 -27.98 18.13
N LEU A 226 1.18 -27.64 19.05
CA LEU A 226 0.03 -26.79 18.77
C LEU A 226 0.45 -25.38 18.35
N CYS A 227 1.34 -24.74 19.13
CA CYS A 227 1.85 -23.42 18.81
C CYS A 227 2.64 -23.43 17.49
N ASN A 228 3.59 -24.35 17.32
CA ASN A 228 4.47 -24.37 16.16
C ASN A 228 3.71 -24.71 14.86
N SER A 229 2.80 -25.68 14.89
CA SER A 229 1.97 -26.05 13.72
C SER A 229 1.02 -24.91 13.33
N GLY A 230 0.38 -24.26 14.32
CA GLY A 230 -0.44 -23.09 14.07
C GLY A 230 0.35 -21.91 13.48
N LEU A 231 1.61 -21.72 13.89
CA LEU A 231 2.48 -20.68 13.31
C LEU A 231 2.87 -21.00 11.86
N TYR A 232 3.20 -22.26 11.53
CA TYR A 232 3.46 -22.68 10.15
C TYR A 232 2.24 -22.52 9.24
N LEU A 233 1.07 -22.95 9.69
CA LEU A 233 -0.17 -22.79 8.94
C LEU A 233 -0.53 -21.32 8.73
N SER A 234 -0.24 -20.46 9.72
CA SER A 234 -0.42 -19.01 9.59
C SER A 234 0.46 -18.44 8.48
N VAL A 235 1.76 -18.75 8.49
CA VAL A 235 2.72 -18.24 7.49
C VAL A 235 2.42 -18.77 6.10
N LEU A 236 2.09 -20.06 5.95
CA LEU A 236 1.68 -20.64 4.67
C LEU A 236 0.37 -20.05 4.15
N GLY A 237 -0.61 -19.87 5.05
CA GLY A 237 -1.88 -19.21 4.75
C GLY A 237 -1.70 -17.80 4.19
N ILE A 238 -0.88 -16.99 4.85
CA ILE A 238 -0.57 -15.61 4.41
C ILE A 238 0.22 -15.62 3.11
N ALA A 239 1.25 -16.47 3.03
CA ALA A 239 2.17 -16.47 1.91
C ALA A 239 1.46 -16.83 0.59
N PHE A 240 0.65 -17.88 0.62
CA PHE A 240 -0.01 -18.41 -0.57
C PHE A 240 -1.47 -17.99 -0.72
N GLY A 241 -2.02 -17.25 0.26
CA GLY A 241 -3.43 -16.86 0.27
C GLY A 241 -4.38 -18.04 0.49
N LEU A 242 -3.95 -19.05 1.26
CA LEU A 242 -4.74 -20.24 1.54
C LEU A 242 -5.71 -19.97 2.72
N PRO A 243 -6.88 -20.63 2.77
CA PRO A 243 -7.86 -20.47 3.84
C PRO A 243 -7.44 -21.17 5.16
N LEU A 244 -6.16 -21.11 5.51
CA LEU A 244 -5.57 -21.79 6.67
C LEU A 244 -5.49 -20.91 7.92
N LEU A 245 -5.80 -19.62 7.82
CA LEU A 245 -5.61 -18.67 8.93
C LEU A 245 -6.46 -19.02 10.16
N THR A 246 -7.76 -19.28 9.98
CA THR A 246 -8.66 -19.61 11.10
C THR A 246 -8.22 -20.86 11.87
N PRO A 247 -7.99 -22.02 11.22
CA PRO A 247 -7.51 -23.20 11.95
C PRO A 247 -6.12 -22.96 12.56
N ALA A 248 -5.26 -22.19 11.90
CA ALA A 248 -3.94 -21.83 12.43
C ALA A 248 -4.04 -21.05 13.76
N VAL A 249 -4.92 -20.05 13.82
CA VAL A 249 -5.13 -19.23 15.03
C VAL A 249 -5.68 -20.07 16.18
N LEU A 250 -6.64 -20.95 15.92
CA LEU A 250 -7.19 -21.84 16.94
C LEU A 250 -6.11 -22.73 17.55
N LEU A 251 -5.23 -23.32 16.74
CA LEU A 251 -4.11 -24.13 17.21
C LEU A 251 -3.15 -23.34 18.11
N VAL A 252 -2.76 -22.13 17.69
CA VAL A 252 -1.89 -21.27 18.51
C VAL A 252 -2.56 -20.94 19.83
N LEU A 253 -3.83 -20.51 19.82
CA LEU A 253 -4.58 -20.16 21.02
C LEU A 253 -4.70 -21.35 21.99
N SER A 254 -5.02 -22.54 21.49
CA SER A 254 -5.09 -23.75 22.31
C SER A 254 -3.74 -24.07 22.97
N GLY A 255 -2.64 -23.99 22.21
CA GLY A 255 -1.29 -24.20 22.76
C GLY A 255 -0.93 -23.17 23.83
N LEU A 256 -1.29 -21.90 23.62
CA LEU A 256 -1.05 -20.81 24.57
C LEU A 256 -1.85 -21.01 25.87
N VAL A 257 -3.14 -21.37 25.79
CA VAL A 257 -3.95 -21.65 26.98
C VAL A 257 -3.36 -22.78 27.82
N LEU A 258 -2.96 -23.89 27.16
CA LEU A 258 -2.31 -25.01 27.85
C LEU A 258 -0.99 -24.60 28.50
N TYR A 259 -0.18 -23.79 27.83
CA TYR A 259 1.03 -23.22 28.39
C TYR A 259 0.74 -22.37 29.64
N LEU A 260 -0.31 -21.53 29.62
CA LEU A 260 -0.67 -20.70 30.77
C LEU A 260 -1.08 -21.54 31.98
N MET A 261 -1.86 -22.60 31.76
CA MET A 261 -2.21 -23.54 32.82
C MET A 261 -0.96 -24.19 33.43
N GLU A 262 -0.02 -24.63 32.59
CA GLU A 262 1.25 -25.25 33.02
C GLU A 262 2.14 -24.26 33.78
N ALA A 263 2.25 -23.02 33.29
CA ALA A 263 3.05 -21.98 33.93
C ALA A 263 2.44 -21.53 35.28
N MET A 264 1.11 -21.47 35.39
CA MET A 264 0.41 -21.18 36.65
C MET A 264 0.57 -22.31 37.67
N ALA A 265 0.52 -23.57 37.23
CA ALA A 265 0.70 -24.73 38.11
C ALA A 265 2.12 -24.82 38.72
N GLY A 266 3.15 -24.31 38.02
CA GLY A 266 4.53 -24.30 38.51
C GLY A 266 4.84 -23.23 39.57
N LEU A 267 4.04 -22.16 39.66
CA LEU A 267 4.31 -21.00 40.54
C LEU A 267 4.28 -21.32 42.05
N PRO A 268 3.30 -22.08 42.59
CA PRO A 268 3.22 -22.41 44.02
C PRO A 268 4.34 -23.35 44.50
N LEU A 269 5.01 -24.05 43.59
CA LEU A 269 5.93 -25.14 43.89
C LEU A 269 7.39 -24.70 44.08
N ARG A 270 7.68 -23.39 44.03
CA ARG A 270 9.03 -22.87 44.28
C ARG A 270 9.40 -23.00 45.75
N ALA A 271 10.58 -23.55 46.02
CA ALA A 271 11.14 -23.67 47.39
C ALA A 271 11.36 -22.33 48.12
N LYS A 272 11.43 -21.21 47.39
CA LYS A 272 11.43 -19.84 47.94
C LYS A 272 10.31 -19.04 47.25
N PRO A 273 9.65 -18.10 47.95
CA PRO A 273 8.65 -17.23 47.33
C PRO A 273 9.27 -16.49 46.14
N ALA A 274 8.61 -16.57 44.99
CA ALA A 274 9.01 -15.86 43.79
C ALA A 274 9.19 -14.37 44.12
N GLY A 275 10.43 -13.87 43.96
CA GLY A 275 10.72 -12.45 44.11
C GLY A 275 9.93 -11.62 43.10
N ALA A 276 9.79 -10.31 43.36
CA ALA A 276 9.04 -9.40 42.49
C ALA A 276 9.48 -9.45 41.01
N TRP A 277 10.73 -9.80 40.74
CA TRP A 277 11.29 -9.97 39.39
C TRP A 277 10.72 -11.18 38.63
N VAL A 278 10.53 -12.32 39.30
CA VAL A 278 9.93 -13.53 38.70
C VAL A 278 8.48 -13.25 38.34
N TRP A 279 7.75 -12.56 39.22
CA TRP A 279 6.38 -12.14 38.96
C TRP A 279 6.28 -11.10 37.84
N GLY A 280 7.26 -10.19 37.74
CA GLY A 280 7.37 -9.25 36.62
C GLY A 280 7.62 -9.95 35.28
N LEU A 281 8.54 -10.93 35.25
CA LEU A 281 8.75 -11.79 34.08
C LEU A 281 7.49 -12.57 33.74
N PHE A 282 6.86 -13.21 34.72
CA PHE A 282 5.66 -14.02 34.54
C PHE A 282 4.51 -13.20 33.94
N ALA A 283 4.19 -12.06 34.56
CA ALA A 283 3.19 -11.14 34.04
C ALA A 283 3.54 -10.72 32.62
N GLY A 284 4.84 -10.54 32.32
CA GLY A 284 5.31 -10.15 31.00
C GLY A 284 5.12 -11.16 29.92
N PHE A 285 5.66 -12.35 30.16
CA PHE A 285 5.46 -13.47 29.27
C PHE A 285 3.96 -13.74 29.07
N LEU A 286 3.16 -13.71 30.14
CA LEU A 286 1.71 -13.89 30.10
C LEU A 286 0.99 -12.82 29.27
N SER A 287 1.29 -11.54 29.47
CA SER A 287 0.67 -10.44 28.71
C SER A 287 1.03 -10.53 27.23
N ILE A 288 2.30 -10.78 26.90
CA ILE A 288 2.77 -10.90 25.50
C ILE A 288 2.06 -12.06 24.79
N LEU A 289 1.89 -13.19 25.47
CA LEU A 289 1.23 -14.38 24.92
C LEU A 289 -0.30 -14.19 24.76
N LEU A 290 -0.98 -13.54 25.72
CA LEU A 290 -2.41 -13.26 25.63
C LEU A 290 -2.73 -12.23 24.53
N LEU A 291 -1.89 -11.21 24.39
CA LEU A 291 -2.05 -10.16 23.39
C LEU A 291 -1.72 -10.64 21.98
N MET A 292 -0.86 -11.65 21.84
CA MET A 292 -0.64 -12.36 20.59
C MET A 292 -1.91 -13.05 20.09
N GLY A 293 -2.68 -13.65 20.99
CA GLY A 293 -3.98 -14.25 20.67
C GLY A 293 -5.03 -13.23 20.24
N VAL A 294 -5.14 -12.12 20.97
CA VAL A 294 -6.07 -11.02 20.66
C VAL A 294 -5.69 -10.31 19.35
N GLY A 295 -4.40 -10.07 19.13
CA GLY A 295 -3.89 -9.47 17.90
C GLY A 295 -4.16 -10.33 16.66
N LEU A 296 -3.94 -11.65 16.75
CA LEU A 296 -4.28 -12.60 15.67
C LEU A 296 -5.78 -12.56 15.34
N ALA A 297 -6.63 -12.50 16.37
CA ALA A 297 -8.09 -12.44 16.22
C ALA A 297 -8.58 -11.12 15.61
N LEU A 298 -7.95 -9.99 15.97
CA LEU A 298 -8.26 -8.67 15.39
C LEU A 298 -7.75 -8.53 13.95
N GLY A 299 -6.60 -9.11 13.63
CA GLY A 299 -6.10 -9.20 12.25
C GLY A 299 -7.03 -10.00 11.33
N LEU A 300 -7.61 -11.09 11.86
CA LEU A 300 -8.67 -11.85 11.19
C LEU A 300 -9.94 -11.01 10.97
N ALA A 301 -10.38 -10.25 11.97
CA ALA A 301 -11.56 -9.38 11.86
C ALA A 301 -11.38 -8.26 10.81
N ALA A 302 -10.16 -7.75 10.66
CA ALA A 302 -9.82 -6.72 9.68
C ALA A 302 -10.02 -7.17 8.22
N THR A 303 -9.95 -8.47 7.92
CA THR A 303 -10.16 -9.00 6.55
C THR A 303 -11.59 -8.80 6.00
N ARG A 304 -12.55 -8.36 6.83
CA ARG A 304 -13.97 -8.24 6.48
C ARG A 304 -14.48 -6.81 6.27
N ALA A 305 -13.68 -5.76 6.52
CA ALA A 305 -14.14 -4.36 6.43
C ALA A 305 -13.04 -3.35 5.98
N PRO A 306 -13.06 -2.82 4.74
CA PRO A 306 -11.92 -2.14 4.10
C PRO A 306 -11.48 -0.81 4.73
N VAL A 307 -12.37 -0.01 5.33
CA VAL A 307 -12.03 1.33 5.90
C VAL A 307 -11.43 1.22 7.32
N ILE A 308 -11.72 0.13 8.03
CA ILE A 308 -11.25 -0.11 9.41
C ILE A 308 -9.85 -0.78 9.40
N THR A 309 -9.39 -1.27 8.23
CA THR A 309 -8.14 -2.04 8.07
C THR A 309 -6.87 -1.28 8.46
N GLY A 310 -6.62 -0.10 7.89
CA GLY A 310 -5.34 0.61 8.09
C GLY A 310 -5.08 1.02 9.54
N ARG A 311 -6.11 1.53 10.24
CA ARG A 311 -5.97 1.90 11.66
C ARG A 311 -5.93 0.69 12.59
N LEU A 312 -6.65 -0.39 12.29
CA LEU A 312 -6.53 -1.65 13.03
C LEU A 312 -5.15 -2.28 12.86
N GLU A 313 -4.55 -2.19 11.67
CA GLU A 313 -3.19 -2.64 11.42
C GLU A 313 -2.15 -1.81 12.17
N ASN A 314 -2.30 -0.48 12.21
CA ASN A 314 -1.43 0.40 13.00
C ASN A 314 -1.62 0.16 14.51
N LEU A 315 -2.86 -0.05 14.96
CA LEU A 315 -3.18 -0.41 16.34
C LEU A 315 -2.54 -1.73 16.73
N TYR A 316 -2.66 -2.74 15.86
CA TYR A 316 -2.02 -4.04 16.02
C TYR A 316 -0.49 -3.87 16.14
N GLY A 317 0.15 -3.16 15.21
CA GLY A 317 1.58 -2.89 15.27
C GLY A 317 2.01 -2.11 16.53
N PHE A 318 1.23 -1.12 16.95
CA PHE A 318 1.47 -0.35 18.16
C PHE A 318 1.32 -1.20 19.42
N TRP A 319 0.24 -1.98 19.57
CA TRP A 319 0.06 -2.86 20.71
C TRP A 319 1.16 -3.92 20.79
N TRP A 320 1.63 -4.42 19.65
CA TRP A 320 2.79 -5.29 19.59
C TRP A 320 4.05 -4.62 20.14
N ILE A 321 4.43 -3.47 19.59
CA ILE A 321 5.64 -2.76 20.02
C ILE A 321 5.50 -2.25 21.45
N ALA A 322 4.31 -1.85 21.88
CA ALA A 322 4.08 -1.26 23.19
C ALA A 322 3.84 -2.30 24.28
N LEU A 323 3.42 -3.55 23.99
CA LEU A 323 3.18 -4.57 25.01
C LEU A 323 4.27 -5.63 25.09
N ALA A 324 4.98 -5.91 23.99
CA ALA A 324 6.15 -6.80 23.96
C ALA A 324 7.33 -6.29 24.80
N THR A 325 7.27 -5.03 25.23
CA THR A 325 8.42 -4.23 25.61
C THR A 325 8.45 -3.77 27.05
N GLY A 326 7.28 -3.61 27.68
CA GLY A 326 7.22 -3.16 29.07
C GLY A 326 7.75 -4.22 30.01
N LEU A 327 7.24 -5.45 29.90
CA LEU A 327 7.41 -6.46 30.94
C LEU A 327 8.74 -7.21 31.04
N PRO A 328 9.57 -7.28 29.98
CA PRO A 328 10.97 -7.69 30.15
C PRO A 328 11.83 -6.62 30.83
N LEU A 329 11.55 -5.33 30.64
CA LEU A 329 12.24 -4.24 31.35
C LEU A 329 11.91 -4.30 32.86
N TRP A 330 10.66 -4.64 33.19
CA TRP A 330 10.19 -4.90 34.55
C TRP A 330 10.94 -5.98 35.32
N ALA A 331 11.41 -7.00 34.60
CA ALA A 331 12.15 -8.13 35.15
C ALA A 331 13.58 -7.80 35.57
N ALA A 332 14.28 -7.03 34.74
CA ALA A 332 15.68 -6.67 34.97
C ALA A 332 15.86 -5.81 36.23
N ILE A 333 14.85 -4.97 36.53
CA ILE A 333 14.89 -3.99 37.63
C ILE A 333 14.55 -4.62 38.97
N GLY A 334 13.62 -5.57 38.98
CA GLY A 334 13.26 -6.30 40.20
C GLY A 334 14.42 -7.11 40.81
N ARG A 335 15.51 -7.32 40.08
CA ARG A 335 16.71 -8.04 40.54
C ARG A 335 17.81 -7.12 41.10
N MET A 336 17.84 -5.84 40.70
CA MET A 336 18.86 -4.88 41.14
C MET A 336 18.51 -4.17 42.46
N LEU A 337 17.23 -4.18 42.84
CA LEU A 337 16.76 -3.53 44.06
C LEU A 337 16.33 -4.58 45.11
N ASN A 338 17.05 -4.62 46.23
CA ASN A 338 16.88 -5.53 47.37
C ASN A 338 15.40 -5.58 47.85
N PRO A 339 14.78 -6.76 48.09
CA PRO A 339 13.33 -6.88 48.14
C PRO A 339 12.76 -6.64 49.56
N GLY A 340 12.30 -5.42 49.81
CA GLY A 340 11.35 -5.14 50.91
C GLY A 340 9.89 -5.19 50.45
N ALA A 341 8.95 -5.49 51.36
CA ALA A 341 7.50 -5.57 51.09
C ALA A 341 6.89 -4.30 50.46
N GLY A 342 7.52 -3.13 50.66
CA GLY A 342 7.13 -1.86 50.03
C GLY A 342 7.35 -1.80 48.51
N MET A 343 8.25 -2.61 47.95
CA MET A 343 8.59 -2.60 46.53
C MET A 343 7.51 -3.27 45.66
N ARG A 344 6.79 -4.27 46.20
CA ARG A 344 5.71 -4.97 45.49
C ARG A 344 4.60 -4.01 45.06
N ARG A 345 4.24 -3.03 45.91
CA ARG A 345 3.28 -1.97 45.59
C ARG A 345 3.79 -1.00 44.51
N LYS A 346 5.10 -0.68 44.49
CA LYS A 346 5.69 0.16 43.44
C LYS A 346 5.66 -0.54 42.08
N VAL A 347 5.96 -1.84 42.04
CA VAL A 347 5.90 -2.63 40.81
C VAL A 347 4.50 -2.70 40.21
N TRP A 348 3.47 -2.91 41.02
CA TRP A 348 2.08 -2.87 40.51
C TRP A 348 1.65 -1.49 39.99
N ARG A 349 2.12 -0.40 40.62
CA ARG A 349 1.79 0.97 40.20
C ARG A 349 2.34 1.30 38.83
N PHE A 350 3.62 1.05 38.59
CA PHE A 350 4.21 1.32 37.29
C PHE A 350 3.59 0.39 36.21
N LEU A 351 3.17 -0.86 36.54
CA LEU A 351 2.58 -1.79 35.58
C LEU A 351 1.20 -1.28 35.13
N LEU A 352 0.43 -0.76 36.07
CA LEU A 352 -0.82 -0.08 35.78
C LEU A 352 -0.58 1.15 34.89
N ILE A 353 0.43 1.98 35.18
CA ILE A 353 0.81 3.13 34.33
C ILE A 353 1.13 2.66 32.91
N TYR A 354 1.83 1.54 32.78
CA TYR A 354 2.20 0.96 31.49
C TYR A 354 0.98 0.47 30.69
N LEU A 355 0.06 -0.27 31.33
CA LEU A 355 -1.18 -0.74 30.69
C LEU A 355 -2.09 0.43 30.30
N VAL A 356 -2.15 1.46 31.14
CA VAL A 356 -2.86 2.71 30.83
C VAL A 356 -2.19 3.42 29.64
N ALA A 357 -0.87 3.48 29.58
CA ALA A 357 -0.13 4.09 28.46
C ALA A 357 -0.48 3.42 27.12
N VAL A 358 -0.54 2.10 27.11
CA VAL A 358 -0.92 1.31 25.93
C VAL A 358 -2.39 1.52 25.57
N ALA A 359 -3.28 1.52 26.56
CA ALA A 359 -4.70 1.75 26.31
C ALA A 359 -4.96 3.15 25.72
N VAL A 360 -4.33 4.18 26.30
CA VAL A 360 -4.45 5.58 25.86
C VAL A 360 -3.85 5.78 24.47
N GLY A 361 -2.63 5.27 24.22
CA GLY A 361 -1.99 5.37 22.91
C GLY A 361 -2.75 4.58 21.82
N GLY A 362 -3.24 3.39 22.16
CA GLY A 362 -4.02 2.56 21.24
C GLY A 362 -5.38 3.17 20.91
N TRP A 363 -6.08 3.72 21.92
CA TRP A 363 -7.30 4.49 21.70
C TRP A 363 -7.03 5.71 20.82
N GLY A 364 -5.92 6.41 21.03
CA GLY A 364 -5.47 7.51 20.19
C GLY A 364 -5.31 7.11 18.72
N ILE A 365 -4.68 5.96 18.44
CA ILE A 365 -4.55 5.46 17.06
C ILE A 365 -5.91 5.11 16.45
N LEU A 366 -6.77 4.41 17.20
CA LEU A 366 -8.07 3.97 16.71
C LEU A 366 -9.00 5.16 16.42
N ALA A 367 -9.10 6.09 17.38
CA ALA A 367 -9.88 7.32 17.27
C ALA A 367 -9.28 8.32 16.27
N GLY A 368 -8.00 8.16 15.93
CA GLY A 368 -7.23 9.12 15.15
C GLY A 368 -6.92 10.41 15.91
N ASP A 369 -6.79 10.32 17.23
CA ASP A 369 -6.45 11.42 18.12
C ASP A 369 -4.95 11.48 18.41
N ALA A 370 -4.29 12.50 17.85
CA ALA A 370 -2.87 12.77 18.06
C ALA A 370 -2.52 13.04 19.54
N ARG A 371 -3.46 13.56 20.34
CA ARG A 371 -3.24 13.81 21.77
C ARG A 371 -3.17 12.50 22.53
N GLY A 372 -4.09 11.57 22.27
CA GLY A 372 -4.05 10.20 22.80
C GLY A 372 -2.75 9.47 22.46
N VAL A 373 -2.27 9.57 21.20
CA VAL A 373 -0.99 8.94 20.80
C VAL A 373 0.21 9.55 21.52
N ARG A 374 0.27 10.90 21.63
CA ARG A 374 1.32 11.59 22.38
C ARG A 374 1.31 11.25 23.87
N ALA A 375 0.13 11.24 24.48
CA ALA A 375 -0.05 10.89 25.89
C ALA A 375 0.37 9.43 26.14
N GLY A 376 -0.01 8.51 25.26
CA GLY A 376 0.47 7.12 25.29
C GLY A 376 1.99 7.03 25.17
N GLY A 377 2.61 7.76 24.23
CA GLY A 377 4.05 7.82 24.06
C GLY A 377 4.78 8.38 25.29
N LEU A 378 4.27 9.47 25.89
CA LEU A 378 4.80 10.05 27.12
C LEU A 378 4.69 9.08 28.30
N LEU A 379 3.52 8.46 28.50
CA LEU A 379 3.31 7.49 29.58
C LEU A 379 4.18 6.24 29.42
N LEU A 380 4.41 5.77 28.19
CA LEU A 380 5.37 4.70 27.90
C LEU A 380 6.80 5.13 28.23
N LEU A 381 7.17 6.37 27.88
CA LEU A 381 8.48 6.94 28.20
C LEU A 381 8.67 7.12 29.71
N PHE A 382 7.66 7.61 30.46
CA PHE A 382 7.71 7.77 31.91
C PHE A 382 7.73 6.42 32.64
N GLY A 383 6.92 5.46 32.18
CA GLY A 383 6.98 4.08 32.65
C GLY A 383 8.35 3.45 32.41
N GLY A 384 8.98 3.73 31.25
CA GLY A 384 10.33 3.30 30.88
C GLY A 384 11.48 4.06 31.56
N ALA A 385 11.33 5.35 31.86
CA ALA A 385 12.36 6.21 32.45
C ALA A 385 12.43 6.02 33.97
N GLY A 386 11.30 5.77 34.65
CA GLY A 386 11.29 5.30 36.03
C GLY A 386 12.06 3.98 36.21
N LEU A 387 12.22 3.20 35.14
CA LEU A 387 13.03 2.00 35.08
C LEU A 387 14.54 2.34 34.88
N LEU A 388 14.92 3.24 33.95
CA LEU A 388 16.32 3.68 33.81
C LEU A 388 16.92 4.31 35.08
N HIS A 389 16.10 5.04 35.85
CA HIS A 389 16.54 5.69 37.09
C HIS A 389 16.93 4.70 38.21
N ALA A 390 16.40 3.46 38.17
CA ALA A 390 16.77 2.37 39.05
C ALA A 390 18.05 1.60 38.59
N PHE A 391 18.46 1.80 37.33
CA PHE A 391 19.60 1.14 36.70
C PHE A 391 20.93 1.90 36.90
N LEU A 392 20.86 3.23 36.96
CA LEU A 392 22.02 4.13 37.06
C LEU A 392 22.99 3.79 38.22
N PRO A 393 22.54 3.46 39.44
CA PRO A 393 23.46 3.18 40.56
C PRO A 393 24.23 1.85 40.40
N GLY A 394 23.57 0.79 39.92
CA GLY A 394 24.20 -0.52 39.70
C GLY A 394 25.11 -0.55 38.47
N LEU A 395 24.75 0.20 37.43
CA LEU A 395 25.57 0.41 36.24
C LEU A 395 26.80 1.27 36.55
N ALA A 396 26.67 2.33 37.35
CA ALA A 396 27.80 3.12 37.84
C ALA A 396 28.75 2.26 38.70
N ALA A 397 28.23 1.44 39.61
CA ALA A 397 29.05 0.53 40.42
C ALA A 397 29.77 -0.56 39.59
N PHE A 398 29.21 -0.97 38.45
CA PHE A 398 29.81 -1.93 37.52
C PHE A 398 30.86 -1.29 36.60
N LEU A 399 30.56 -0.09 36.07
CA LEU A 399 31.44 0.64 35.16
C LEU A 399 32.61 1.33 35.87
N PHE A 400 32.47 1.67 37.16
CA PHE A 400 33.48 2.41 37.94
C PHE A 400 34.16 1.60 39.06
N ARG A 401 34.03 0.27 39.08
CA ARG A 401 34.72 -0.56 40.07
C ARG A 401 36.24 -0.53 39.81
N ARG A 402 37.00 0.18 40.67
CA ARG A 402 38.44 -0.08 40.84
C ARG A 402 38.58 -1.50 41.41
N GLY A 403 39.38 -2.34 40.75
CA GLY A 403 39.65 -3.68 41.24
C GLY A 403 40.28 -3.61 42.63
N SER A 404 39.54 -4.03 43.66
CA SER A 404 40.13 -4.39 44.94
C SER A 404 40.59 -5.84 44.83
N SER A 405 41.91 -6.02 44.88
CA SER A 405 42.61 -7.27 45.05
C SER A 405 42.17 -7.94 46.35
N ASP A 406 41.68 -9.16 46.29
CA ASP A 406 42.06 -10.16 47.29
C ASP A 406 42.01 -11.59 46.72
N GLU A 407 43.09 -12.29 47.05
CA GLU A 407 43.37 -13.73 47.04
C GLU A 407 43.79 -14.48 45.75
N THR A 408 45.12 -14.73 45.73
CA THR A 408 45.92 -15.88 45.23
C THR A 408 46.72 -15.77 43.91
N PRO A 409 47.92 -16.40 43.83
CA PRO A 409 49.17 -15.75 43.39
C PRO A 409 49.51 -15.91 41.90
N ALA A 410 50.50 -15.09 41.52
CA ALA A 410 50.99 -14.73 40.19
C ALA A 410 51.32 -15.86 39.21
N PRO A 411 51.27 -15.54 37.89
CA PRO A 411 52.33 -15.88 36.96
C PRO A 411 53.14 -14.63 36.57
N SER A 412 54.37 -14.91 36.15
CA SER A 412 55.49 -14.02 35.88
C SER A 412 55.25 -12.93 34.82
N ALA A 413 56.06 -11.89 34.96
CA ALA A 413 56.10 -10.67 34.16
C ALA A 413 56.39 -10.92 32.66
N GLU A 414 55.48 -10.48 31.81
CA GLU A 414 55.77 -9.74 30.57
C GLU A 414 54.49 -9.04 30.10
N GLU A 415 54.64 -7.83 29.55
CA GLU A 415 53.61 -6.93 29.00
C GLU A 415 52.77 -6.09 29.99
N ALA A 416 53.40 -5.04 30.51
CA ALA A 416 52.69 -3.88 31.06
C ALA A 416 52.31 -2.90 29.92
N LEU A 417 51.01 -2.81 29.61
CA LEU A 417 50.38 -1.68 28.90
C LEU A 417 49.46 -0.92 29.87
N PRO A 418 49.41 0.43 29.83
CA PRO A 418 48.90 1.21 30.95
C PRO A 418 47.38 1.15 31.09
N ALA A 419 46.93 1.08 32.34
CA ALA A 419 45.54 0.99 32.77
C ALA A 419 44.77 2.30 32.54
N THR A 420 44.24 2.50 31.34
CA THR A 420 43.25 3.57 31.01
C THR A 420 41.91 2.99 30.50
N GLY A 421 41.76 1.67 30.44
CA GLY A 421 40.69 1.01 29.68
C GLY A 421 39.28 0.99 30.29
N GLY A 422 39.08 1.29 31.57
CA GLY A 422 37.77 1.16 32.23
C GLY A 422 36.77 2.26 31.86
N LEU A 423 37.20 3.52 31.95
CA LEU A 423 36.42 4.71 31.59
C LEU A 423 36.30 4.90 30.06
N ALA A 424 37.35 4.55 29.31
CA ALA A 424 37.35 4.67 27.85
C ALA A 424 36.38 3.67 27.17
N ARG A 425 36.24 2.45 27.72
CA ARG A 425 35.33 1.42 27.18
C ARG A 425 33.85 1.74 27.43
N SER A 426 33.53 2.41 28.54
CA SER A 426 32.15 2.83 28.84
C SER A 426 31.77 4.10 28.07
N ALA A 427 32.70 5.07 27.94
CA ALA A 427 32.52 6.25 27.11
C ALA A 427 32.35 5.90 25.62
N PHE A 428 33.06 4.90 25.09
CA PHE A 428 32.91 4.45 23.71
C PHE A 428 31.52 3.87 23.40
N VAL A 429 30.95 3.08 24.32
CA VAL A 429 29.59 2.49 24.14
C VAL A 429 28.52 3.58 24.18
N TRP A 430 28.65 4.57 25.08
CA TRP A 430 27.74 5.71 25.14
C TRP A 430 27.92 6.67 23.96
N ALA A 431 29.15 6.93 23.52
CA ALA A 431 29.42 7.72 22.34
C ALA A 431 28.89 7.04 21.08
N LEU A 432 29.00 5.71 20.95
CA LEU A 432 28.47 4.96 19.83
C LEU A 432 26.93 4.92 19.86
N ALA A 433 26.30 4.65 21.02
CA ALA A 433 24.85 4.66 21.15
C ALA A 433 24.27 6.07 20.91
N ALA A 434 24.90 7.12 21.45
CA ALA A 434 24.51 8.50 21.22
C ALA A 434 24.76 8.93 19.77
N ALA A 435 25.86 8.51 19.14
CA ALA A 435 26.15 8.76 17.73
C ALA A 435 25.15 8.05 16.82
N VAL A 436 24.75 6.81 17.13
CA VAL A 436 23.71 6.08 16.37
C VAL A 436 22.36 6.76 16.52
N VAL A 437 21.96 7.17 17.74
CA VAL A 437 20.71 7.91 17.97
C VAL A 437 20.73 9.27 17.29
N ALA A 438 21.85 10.01 17.36
CA ALA A 438 22.01 11.32 16.72
C ALA A 438 22.05 11.21 15.19
N TRP A 439 22.69 10.18 14.64
CA TRP A 439 22.78 9.95 13.19
C TRP A 439 21.45 9.46 12.62
N VAL A 440 20.71 8.60 13.33
CA VAL A 440 19.33 8.24 12.98
C VAL A 440 18.43 9.47 13.07
N ALA A 441 18.53 10.26 14.14
CA ALA A 441 17.78 11.52 14.27
C ALA A 441 18.12 12.53 13.15
N ALA A 442 19.38 12.61 12.72
CA ALA A 442 19.80 13.42 11.58
C ALA A 442 19.23 12.92 10.24
N GLY A 443 19.03 11.61 10.08
CA GLY A 443 18.28 11.05 8.94
C GLY A 443 16.78 11.37 8.94
N PHE A 444 16.23 11.84 10.07
CA PHE A 444 14.84 12.30 10.23
C PHE A 444 14.72 13.83 10.33
N LEU A 445 15.82 14.57 10.46
CA LEU A 445 15.83 16.02 10.34
C LEU A 445 15.60 16.42 8.87
N PRO A 446 14.75 17.41 8.59
CA PRO A 446 14.51 17.87 7.23
C PRO A 446 15.66 18.79 6.83
N ASP A 447 16.72 18.32 6.14
CA ASP A 447 17.69 19.29 5.61
C ASP A 447 18.42 18.98 4.30
N ALA A 448 18.30 19.99 3.43
CA ALA A 448 19.20 20.62 2.47
C ALA A 448 20.35 19.88 1.75
N ASP A 449 21.02 18.88 2.33
CA ASP A 449 22.34 18.41 1.86
C ASP A 449 22.33 17.13 1.01
N ALA A 450 21.18 16.48 0.90
CA ALA A 450 20.99 15.38 -0.03
C ALA A 450 21.10 15.81 -1.52
N ARG A 451 21.35 17.09 -1.82
CA ARG A 451 21.55 17.64 -3.17
C ARG A 451 22.92 17.32 -3.77
N ARG A 452 23.98 17.25 -2.96
CA ARG A 452 25.36 17.16 -3.47
C ARG A 452 25.78 15.75 -3.89
N PHE A 453 25.37 14.73 -3.14
CA PHE A 453 25.64 13.32 -3.48
C PHE A 453 24.72 12.78 -4.60
N ARG A 454 23.58 13.44 -4.86
CA ARG A 454 22.65 13.08 -5.95
C ARG A 454 23.12 13.52 -7.33
N ALA A 455 23.95 14.56 -7.41
CA ALA A 455 24.54 15.02 -8.68
C ALA A 455 25.58 14.02 -9.23
N GLU A 456 26.29 13.29 -8.35
CA GLU A 456 27.37 12.38 -8.75
C GLU A 456 26.87 10.98 -9.17
N VAL A 457 25.69 10.57 -8.71
CA VAL A 457 25.06 9.28 -9.09
C VAL A 457 24.18 9.42 -10.34
N ALA A 458 23.71 10.62 -10.66
CA ALA A 458 22.90 10.90 -11.85
C ALA A 458 23.68 10.71 -13.17
N ASP A 459 25.02 10.76 -13.14
CA ASP A 459 25.88 10.69 -14.33
C ASP A 459 26.22 9.24 -14.77
N ARG A 460 25.79 8.23 -14.01
CA ARG A 460 25.93 6.81 -14.41
C ARG A 460 24.60 6.24 -14.83
N SER A 461 24.16 6.61 -16.02
CA SER A 461 23.06 5.95 -16.71
C SER A 461 23.44 4.49 -17.03
N VAL A 462 23.06 3.56 -16.16
CA VAL A 462 22.84 2.18 -16.60
C VAL A 462 21.64 2.25 -17.54
N ALA A 463 21.89 2.08 -18.84
CA ALA A 463 20.85 2.00 -19.85
C ALA A 463 19.94 0.81 -19.52
N MET A 464 18.81 1.09 -18.87
CA MET A 464 17.75 0.13 -18.62
C MET A 464 16.98 -0.05 -19.94
N SER A 465 17.20 -1.17 -20.63
CA SER A 465 16.38 -1.56 -21.77
C SER A 465 14.91 -1.72 -21.35
N GLY A 466 14.00 -1.65 -22.32
CA GLY A 466 12.54 -1.65 -22.13
C GLY A 466 11.98 -2.79 -21.27
N ASP A 467 12.74 -3.88 -21.09
CA ASP A 467 12.33 -5.12 -20.41
C ASP A 467 12.85 -5.25 -18.96
N GLY A 468 13.49 -4.21 -18.40
CA GLY A 468 14.26 -4.34 -17.16
C GLY A 468 15.56 -5.14 -17.39
N PRO A 469 16.47 -5.23 -16.40
CA PRO A 469 17.70 -5.97 -16.58
C PRO A 469 17.39 -7.45 -16.81
N SER A 470 17.83 -7.99 -17.95
CA SER A 470 17.85 -9.42 -18.22
C SER A 470 18.65 -10.10 -17.11
N CYS A 471 17.96 -10.76 -16.18
CA CYS A 471 18.57 -11.45 -15.06
C CYS A 471 19.28 -12.71 -15.58
N TRP A 472 20.60 -12.62 -15.76
CA TRP A 472 21.48 -13.71 -16.16
C TRP A 472 21.45 -14.91 -15.20
N ILE A 473 20.93 -14.72 -13.98
CA ILE A 473 20.72 -15.80 -12.99
C ILE A 473 19.53 -16.68 -13.36
N ARG A 474 18.53 -16.21 -14.12
CA ARG A 474 17.33 -17.01 -14.47
C ARG A 474 17.67 -18.25 -15.29
N PRO A 475 18.47 -18.16 -16.38
CA PRO A 475 18.99 -19.35 -17.07
C PRO A 475 19.87 -20.21 -16.18
N ALA A 476 20.72 -19.59 -15.33
CA ALA A 476 21.64 -20.30 -14.45
C ALA A 476 20.93 -21.12 -13.35
N LEU A 477 19.73 -20.70 -12.92
CA LEU A 477 18.86 -21.45 -11.99
C LEU A 477 17.82 -22.32 -12.70
N GLY A 478 17.87 -22.44 -14.03
CA GLY A 478 16.95 -23.28 -14.81
C GLY A 478 15.51 -22.75 -14.89
N PHE A 479 15.26 -21.49 -14.52
CA PHE A 479 13.95 -20.88 -14.67
C PHE A 479 13.66 -20.58 -16.14
N LYS A 480 12.69 -21.30 -16.72
CA LYS A 480 12.18 -20.98 -18.06
C LYS A 480 11.48 -19.62 -18.04
N ASP A 481 11.71 -18.83 -19.08
CA ASP A 481 11.06 -17.53 -19.29
C ASP A 481 9.59 -17.71 -19.68
N ASP A 482 8.75 -18.06 -18.70
CA ASP A 482 7.34 -18.37 -18.92
C ASP A 482 6.53 -17.11 -19.24
N ALA A 483 5.96 -17.05 -20.45
CA ALA A 483 5.07 -15.98 -20.89
C ALA A 483 3.89 -15.76 -19.92
N LEU A 484 3.41 -16.82 -19.26
CA LEU A 484 2.34 -16.71 -18.26
C LEU A 484 2.81 -15.99 -16.99
N ALA A 485 4.07 -16.15 -16.59
CA ALA A 485 4.62 -15.45 -15.42
C ALA A 485 4.79 -13.95 -15.72
N ARG A 486 5.27 -13.60 -16.92
CA ARG A 486 5.33 -12.20 -17.37
C ARG A 486 3.94 -11.57 -17.44
N GLY A 487 2.98 -12.28 -18.06
CA GLY A 487 1.58 -11.86 -18.14
C GLY A 487 0.93 -11.68 -16.77
N ARG A 488 1.21 -12.57 -15.80
CA ARG A 488 0.74 -12.43 -14.41
C ARG A 488 1.23 -11.14 -13.76
N ASN A 489 2.51 -10.80 -13.92
CA ASN A 489 3.10 -9.62 -13.32
C ASN A 489 2.51 -8.34 -13.93
N LEU A 490 2.46 -8.27 -15.26
CA LEU A 490 1.82 -7.17 -15.99
C LEU A 490 0.35 -7.00 -15.56
N TYR A 491 -0.38 -8.09 -15.39
CA TYR A 491 -1.76 -8.05 -14.92
C TYR A 491 -1.87 -7.50 -13.49
N GLY A 492 -0.97 -7.90 -12.60
CA GLY A 492 -0.90 -7.38 -11.24
C GLY A 492 -0.66 -5.87 -11.19
N GLU A 493 0.22 -5.36 -12.06
CA GLU A 493 0.54 -3.93 -12.14
C GLU A 493 -0.56 -3.09 -12.78
N HIS A 494 -1.22 -3.59 -13.82
CA HIS A 494 -2.06 -2.78 -14.70
C HIS A 494 -3.55 -3.09 -14.66
N CYS A 495 -3.94 -4.31 -14.28
CA CYS A 495 -5.30 -4.81 -14.47
C CYS A 495 -6.00 -5.16 -13.16
N ALA A 496 -5.27 -5.68 -12.16
CA ALA A 496 -5.83 -6.23 -10.94
C ALA A 496 -6.58 -5.20 -10.07
N ALA A 497 -6.20 -3.92 -10.13
CA ALA A 497 -6.90 -2.85 -9.41
C ALA A 497 -8.39 -2.74 -9.83
N CYS A 498 -8.70 -3.01 -11.10
CA CYS A 498 -10.05 -2.99 -11.65
C CYS A 498 -10.66 -4.40 -11.72
N HIS A 499 -9.94 -5.36 -12.29
CA HIS A 499 -10.45 -6.70 -12.58
C HIS A 499 -10.29 -7.71 -11.43
N GLY A 500 -9.63 -7.32 -10.34
CA GLY A 500 -9.33 -8.21 -9.22
C GLY A 500 -8.16 -9.15 -9.52
N THR A 501 -7.48 -9.65 -8.48
CA THR A 501 -6.31 -10.53 -8.64
C THR A 501 -6.65 -11.88 -9.27
N THR A 502 -7.91 -12.31 -9.17
CA THR A 502 -8.46 -13.56 -9.72
C THR A 502 -9.18 -13.34 -11.05
N GLY A 503 -9.33 -12.09 -11.52
CA GLY A 503 -10.08 -11.78 -12.73
C GLY A 503 -11.59 -11.74 -12.56
N ALA A 504 -12.11 -11.74 -11.33
CA ALA A 504 -13.55 -11.77 -11.05
C ALA A 504 -14.28 -10.42 -11.25
N GLY A 505 -13.57 -9.36 -11.63
CA GLY A 505 -14.15 -8.02 -11.82
C GLY A 505 -14.41 -7.27 -10.50
N ASP A 506 -13.74 -7.69 -9.42
CA ASP A 506 -13.96 -7.28 -8.03
C ASP A 506 -12.76 -6.53 -7.42
N GLY A 507 -11.92 -5.92 -8.26
CA GLY A 507 -10.78 -5.14 -7.82
C GLY A 507 -11.17 -3.97 -6.90
N SER A 508 -10.22 -3.44 -6.13
CA SER A 508 -10.46 -2.35 -5.19
C SER A 508 -11.08 -1.09 -5.84
N ALA A 509 -10.79 -0.85 -7.12
CA ALA A 509 -11.39 0.24 -7.88
C ALA A 509 -12.78 -0.09 -8.42
N ALA A 510 -13.16 -1.37 -8.56
CA ALA A 510 -14.37 -1.83 -9.24
C ALA A 510 -15.67 -1.23 -8.67
N VAL A 511 -15.70 -0.90 -7.38
CA VAL A 511 -16.85 -0.25 -6.73
C VAL A 511 -17.17 1.12 -7.34
N TYR A 512 -16.16 1.82 -7.85
CA TYR A 512 -16.29 3.17 -8.41
C TYR A 512 -16.51 3.20 -9.93
N LEU A 513 -16.43 2.05 -10.60
CA LEU A 513 -16.42 1.97 -12.07
C LEU A 513 -17.78 1.57 -12.64
N TYR A 514 -18.21 2.29 -13.68
CA TYR A 514 -19.33 1.94 -14.53
C TYR A 514 -18.96 2.17 -16.02
N PRO A 515 -19.20 1.20 -16.92
CA PRO A 515 -19.65 -0.17 -16.65
C PRO A 515 -18.70 -0.95 -15.73
N LYS A 516 -19.20 -1.97 -15.04
CA LYS A 516 -18.37 -2.80 -14.17
C LYS A 516 -17.21 -3.45 -14.95
N PRO A 517 -16.03 -3.60 -14.34
CA PRO A 517 -14.92 -4.34 -14.94
C PRO A 517 -15.37 -5.76 -15.33
N ARG A 518 -14.76 -6.28 -16.39
CA ARG A 518 -15.08 -7.62 -16.87
C ARG A 518 -14.71 -8.67 -15.83
N ASN A 519 -15.67 -9.54 -15.51
CA ASN A 519 -15.40 -10.81 -14.86
C ASN A 519 -14.96 -11.83 -15.93
N PHE A 520 -13.68 -12.19 -15.92
CA PHE A 520 -13.11 -13.18 -16.83
C PHE A 520 -13.50 -14.62 -16.45
N THR A 521 -13.73 -14.90 -15.16
CA THR A 521 -14.11 -16.25 -14.70
C THR A 521 -15.48 -16.69 -15.22
N ALA A 522 -16.33 -15.74 -15.61
CA ALA A 522 -17.63 -16.00 -16.21
C ALA A 522 -17.58 -16.45 -17.69
N GLY A 523 -16.41 -16.39 -18.35
CA GLY A 523 -16.27 -16.80 -19.77
C GLY A 523 -17.01 -15.90 -20.77
N GLN A 524 -17.65 -14.82 -20.33
CA GLN A 524 -18.44 -13.96 -21.21
C GLN A 524 -17.65 -12.74 -21.64
N PHE A 525 -17.27 -12.65 -22.92
CA PHE A 525 -16.56 -11.49 -23.48
C PHE A 525 -17.47 -10.64 -24.36
N LYS A 526 -17.37 -9.30 -24.22
CA LYS A 526 -18.22 -8.34 -24.93
C LYS A 526 -17.86 -8.21 -26.41
N LEU A 527 -16.56 -8.23 -26.71
CA LEU A 527 -16.01 -7.97 -28.04
C LEU A 527 -15.35 -9.26 -28.53
N ARG A 528 -15.83 -9.76 -29.67
CA ARG A 528 -15.37 -10.98 -30.32
C ARG A 528 -15.65 -10.93 -31.81
N SER A 529 -14.81 -11.52 -32.63
CA SER A 529 -15.03 -11.70 -34.08
C SER A 529 -15.70 -13.04 -34.41
N THR A 530 -15.87 -13.91 -33.41
CA THR A 530 -16.41 -15.27 -33.54
C THR A 530 -17.94 -15.29 -33.46
N ALA A 531 -18.58 -16.18 -34.25
CA ALA A 531 -20.04 -16.38 -34.20
C ALA A 531 -20.48 -17.06 -32.89
N SER A 532 -19.71 -18.04 -32.46
CA SER A 532 -19.89 -18.84 -31.23
C SER A 532 -18.54 -19.04 -30.52
N GLY A 533 -18.61 -19.47 -29.26
CA GLY A 533 -17.41 -19.72 -28.45
C GLY A 533 -16.70 -18.46 -27.97
N MET A 534 -15.46 -18.64 -27.53
CA MET A 534 -14.62 -17.61 -26.93
C MET A 534 -14.06 -16.61 -27.97
N PRO A 535 -13.60 -15.42 -27.55
CA PRO A 535 -12.89 -14.49 -28.44
C PRO A 535 -11.55 -15.07 -28.89
N THR A 536 -11.06 -14.63 -30.05
CA THR A 536 -9.71 -14.98 -30.52
C THR A 536 -8.62 -14.23 -29.72
N ASP A 537 -7.37 -14.65 -29.88
CA ASP A 537 -6.23 -13.95 -29.25
C ASP A 537 -6.09 -12.53 -29.81
N GLU A 538 -6.41 -12.35 -31.09
CA GLU A 538 -6.46 -11.08 -31.81
C GLU A 538 -7.58 -10.17 -31.30
N ASP A 539 -8.75 -10.72 -30.97
CA ASP A 539 -9.83 -9.96 -30.34
C ASP A 539 -9.37 -9.38 -28.99
N LEU A 540 -8.75 -10.22 -28.15
CA LEU A 540 -8.24 -9.80 -26.83
C LEU A 540 -7.07 -8.82 -26.96
N TYR A 541 -6.15 -9.06 -27.89
CA TYR A 541 -5.04 -8.17 -28.19
C TYR A 541 -5.53 -6.81 -28.69
N GLY A 542 -6.55 -6.79 -29.56
CA GLY A 542 -7.21 -5.58 -30.03
C GLY A 542 -7.77 -4.76 -28.88
N VAL A 543 -8.51 -5.40 -27.97
CA VAL A 543 -9.05 -4.75 -26.76
C VAL A 543 -7.96 -4.18 -25.86
N LEU A 544 -6.85 -4.89 -25.64
CA LEU A 544 -5.72 -4.34 -24.87
C LEU A 544 -5.07 -3.16 -25.59
N THR A 545 -5.02 -3.18 -26.92
CA THR A 545 -4.35 -2.16 -27.73
C THR A 545 -5.15 -0.87 -27.78
N THR A 546 -6.45 -0.95 -28.04
CA THR A 546 -7.32 0.23 -28.21
C THR A 546 -8.08 0.61 -26.95
N GLY A 547 -8.08 -0.26 -25.93
CA GLY A 547 -8.99 -0.15 -24.80
C GLY A 547 -10.43 -0.44 -25.19
N MET A 548 -11.37 -0.06 -24.33
CA MET A 548 -12.80 -0.08 -24.64
C MET A 548 -13.38 1.34 -24.51
N PRO A 549 -13.47 2.09 -25.61
CA PRO A 549 -13.95 3.47 -25.62
C PRO A 549 -15.30 3.65 -24.93
N GLY A 550 -15.43 4.75 -24.19
CA GLY A 550 -16.63 5.04 -23.40
C GLY A 550 -16.78 4.17 -22.15
N SER A 551 -15.74 3.45 -21.73
CA SER A 551 -15.64 2.78 -20.43
C SER A 551 -14.35 3.19 -19.72
N SER A 552 -14.16 2.72 -18.49
CA SER A 552 -12.92 2.96 -17.72
C SER A 552 -11.74 2.07 -18.12
N MET A 553 -11.85 1.27 -19.19
CA MET A 553 -10.77 0.40 -19.67
C MET A 553 -9.90 1.16 -20.70
N PRO A 554 -8.70 1.65 -20.31
CA PRO A 554 -7.84 2.43 -21.19
C PRO A 554 -7.15 1.57 -22.24
N ALA A 555 -6.52 2.23 -23.22
CA ALA A 555 -5.58 1.61 -24.14
C ALA A 555 -4.23 1.33 -23.47
N PHE A 556 -3.65 0.16 -23.76
CA PHE A 556 -2.32 -0.27 -23.30
C PHE A 556 -1.29 -0.29 -24.42
N SER A 557 -1.47 0.52 -25.47
CA SER A 557 -0.54 0.66 -26.60
C SER A 557 0.86 1.17 -26.19
N HIS A 558 1.00 1.74 -24.99
CA HIS A 558 2.30 2.10 -24.39
C HIS A 558 3.13 0.87 -23.96
N LEU A 559 2.51 -0.31 -23.82
CA LEU A 559 3.21 -1.57 -23.60
C LEU A 559 3.65 -2.15 -24.94
N SER A 560 4.78 -2.87 -24.94
CA SER A 560 5.25 -3.59 -26.11
C SER A 560 4.20 -4.60 -26.59
N GLU A 561 4.26 -4.94 -27.87
CA GLU A 561 3.38 -5.97 -28.43
C GLU A 561 3.51 -7.29 -27.66
N GLN A 562 4.74 -7.71 -27.35
CA GLN A 562 4.98 -8.95 -26.60
C GLN A 562 4.35 -8.90 -25.20
N SER A 563 4.48 -7.78 -24.48
CA SER A 563 3.84 -7.62 -23.16
C SER A 563 2.32 -7.72 -23.24
N ARG A 564 1.71 -7.13 -24.28
CA ARG A 564 0.26 -7.27 -24.53
C ARG A 564 -0.13 -8.71 -24.88
N ARG A 565 0.68 -9.44 -25.65
CA ARG A 565 0.44 -10.87 -25.94
C ARG A 565 0.59 -11.76 -24.70
N ASP A 566 1.58 -11.49 -23.85
CA ASP A 566 1.74 -12.19 -22.57
C ASP A 566 0.52 -11.96 -21.64
N LEU A 567 -0.04 -10.73 -21.63
CA LEU A 567 -1.29 -10.41 -20.95
C LEU A 567 -2.48 -11.20 -21.51
N VAL A 568 -2.61 -11.34 -22.83
CA VAL A 568 -3.65 -12.18 -23.46
C VAL A 568 -3.59 -13.61 -22.93
N GLY A 569 -2.39 -14.21 -22.91
CA GLY A 569 -2.18 -15.55 -22.36
C GLY A 569 -2.64 -15.67 -20.91
N TYR A 570 -2.33 -14.68 -20.08
CA TYR A 570 -2.76 -14.68 -18.68
C TYR A 570 -4.27 -14.43 -18.50
N VAL A 571 -4.89 -13.55 -19.28
CA VAL A 571 -6.36 -13.34 -19.25
C VAL A 571 -7.10 -14.64 -19.61
N LYS A 572 -6.61 -15.39 -20.60
CA LYS A 572 -7.15 -16.72 -20.93
C LYS A 572 -6.99 -17.71 -19.77
N ARG A 573 -5.88 -17.64 -19.02
CA ARG A 573 -5.72 -18.40 -17.77
C ARG A 573 -6.73 -17.97 -16.71
N LEU A 574 -7.06 -16.69 -16.55
CA LEU A 574 -8.05 -16.23 -15.56
C LEU A 574 -9.49 -16.65 -15.89
N SER A 575 -9.76 -17.05 -17.13
CA SER A 575 -11.07 -17.55 -17.57
C SER A 575 -11.33 -18.99 -17.12
N GLN A 576 -11.14 -19.24 -15.82
CA GLN A 576 -11.40 -20.51 -15.15
C GLN A 576 -12.48 -20.35 -14.08
N ALA A 577 -13.32 -21.36 -13.97
CA ALA A 577 -14.36 -21.47 -12.95
C ALA A 577 -14.41 -22.89 -12.39
N GLU A 578 -14.98 -23.05 -11.22
CA GLU A 578 -15.32 -24.35 -10.66
C GLU A 578 -16.73 -24.73 -11.13
N GLU A 579 -16.85 -25.86 -11.81
CA GLU A 579 -18.13 -26.46 -12.23
C GLU A 579 -18.14 -27.93 -11.80
N ASP A 580 -19.20 -28.34 -11.10
CA ASP A 580 -19.40 -29.72 -10.61
C ASP A 580 -18.17 -30.31 -9.88
N GLY A 581 -17.47 -29.47 -9.11
CA GLY A 581 -16.25 -29.85 -8.37
C GLY A 581 -14.98 -29.97 -9.23
N ARG A 582 -15.03 -29.59 -10.52
CA ARG A 582 -13.89 -29.56 -11.44
C ARG A 582 -13.55 -28.12 -11.83
N MET A 583 -12.25 -27.82 -11.87
CA MET A 583 -11.77 -26.56 -12.46
C MET A 583 -11.80 -26.64 -13.99
N VAL A 584 -12.69 -25.86 -14.61
CA VAL A 584 -12.83 -25.74 -16.06
C VAL A 584 -12.21 -24.45 -16.57
N ASN A 585 -11.69 -24.45 -17.79
CA ASN A 585 -11.24 -23.24 -18.47
C ASN A 585 -12.06 -23.04 -19.75
N TRP A 586 -12.76 -21.91 -19.84
CA TRP A 586 -13.67 -21.64 -20.95
C TRP A 586 -12.98 -21.64 -22.33
N PHE A 587 -11.73 -21.20 -22.44
CA PHE A 587 -10.97 -21.27 -23.70
C PHE A 587 -10.58 -22.68 -24.11
N LYS A 588 -10.64 -23.66 -23.19
CA LYS A 588 -10.41 -25.08 -23.49
C LYS A 588 -11.72 -25.80 -23.80
N GLU A 589 -12.77 -25.53 -23.04
CA GLU A 589 -14.06 -26.20 -23.17
C GLU A 589 -14.87 -25.66 -24.37
N THR A 590 -14.79 -24.34 -24.63
CA THR A 590 -15.45 -23.68 -25.76
C THR A 590 -14.43 -22.87 -26.57
N PRO A 591 -13.50 -23.53 -27.28
CA PRO A 591 -12.45 -22.83 -28.03
C PRO A 591 -13.04 -21.81 -29.02
N PRO A 592 -12.27 -20.77 -29.39
CA PRO A 592 -12.75 -19.77 -30.34
C PRO A 592 -13.16 -20.42 -31.66
N GLY A 593 -14.37 -20.13 -32.13
CA GLY A 593 -14.80 -20.51 -33.48
C GLY A 593 -14.04 -19.71 -34.56
N SER A 594 -14.30 -20.03 -35.83
CA SER A 594 -13.80 -19.22 -36.94
C SER A 594 -14.34 -17.79 -36.85
N SER A 595 -13.47 -16.80 -37.04
CA SER A 595 -13.90 -15.41 -37.20
C SER A 595 -14.89 -15.29 -38.35
N LEU A 596 -15.92 -14.48 -38.16
CA LEU A 596 -16.93 -14.25 -39.19
C LEU A 596 -16.30 -13.56 -40.40
N PRO A 597 -16.58 -14.04 -41.63
CA PRO A 597 -16.15 -13.33 -42.82
C PRO A 597 -16.82 -11.96 -42.84
N THR A 598 -16.04 -10.93 -43.08
CA THR A 598 -16.54 -9.58 -43.34
C THR A 598 -16.46 -9.36 -44.85
N PRO A 599 -17.59 -9.43 -45.58
CA PRO A 599 -17.60 -9.18 -47.02
C PRO A 599 -17.02 -7.80 -47.32
N GLN A 600 -16.51 -7.59 -48.54
CA GLN A 600 -15.97 -6.30 -48.94
C GLN A 600 -16.98 -5.19 -48.63
N LYS A 601 -16.52 -4.17 -47.88
CA LYS A 601 -17.34 -3.03 -47.49
C LYS A 601 -17.83 -2.31 -48.75
N PRO A 602 -19.15 -2.17 -48.95
CA PRO A 602 -19.70 -1.39 -50.06
C PRO A 602 -19.46 0.11 -49.84
N GLU A 603 -19.63 0.90 -50.90
CA GLU A 603 -19.65 2.36 -50.77
C GLU A 603 -20.87 2.81 -49.95
N PHE A 604 -20.67 3.74 -49.03
CA PHE A 604 -21.72 4.20 -48.13
C PHE A 604 -22.47 5.35 -48.78
N THR A 605 -23.57 5.03 -49.47
CA THR A 605 -24.44 6.03 -50.10
C THR A 605 -25.67 6.36 -49.23
N PRO A 606 -26.34 7.51 -49.46
CA PRO A 606 -27.59 7.83 -48.78
C PRO A 606 -28.68 6.77 -48.97
N GLU A 607 -28.74 6.12 -50.13
CA GLU A 607 -29.69 5.04 -50.44
C GLU A 607 -29.42 3.80 -49.60
N LEU A 608 -28.14 3.46 -49.40
CA LEU A 608 -27.72 2.35 -48.54
C LEU A 608 -28.06 2.64 -47.07
N ALA A 609 -27.87 3.88 -46.61
CA ALA A 609 -28.30 4.31 -45.27
C ALA A 609 -29.84 4.26 -45.12
N ALA A 610 -30.61 4.61 -46.15
CA ALA A 610 -32.06 4.49 -46.15
C ALA A 610 -32.52 3.01 -46.12
N ALA A 611 -31.81 2.11 -46.81
CA ALA A 611 -32.03 0.67 -46.68
C ALA A 611 -31.73 0.19 -45.24
N GLY A 612 -30.63 0.65 -44.64
CA GLY A 612 -30.29 0.35 -43.25
C GLY A 612 -31.33 0.82 -42.24
N LYS A 613 -31.94 2.00 -42.47
CA LYS A 613 -33.04 2.50 -41.65
C LYS A 613 -34.25 1.57 -41.68
N ARG A 614 -34.58 1.00 -42.85
CA ARG A 614 -35.65 0.00 -42.99
C ARG A 614 -35.33 -1.27 -42.21
N VAL A 615 -34.09 -1.76 -42.26
CA VAL A 615 -33.63 -2.91 -41.46
C VAL A 615 -33.72 -2.61 -39.97
N TYR A 616 -33.27 -1.44 -39.53
CA TYR A 616 -33.34 -0.98 -38.14
C TYR A 616 -34.77 -0.99 -37.59
N GLN A 617 -35.75 -0.59 -38.42
CA GLN A 617 -37.17 -0.61 -38.08
C GLN A 617 -37.74 -2.03 -38.10
N ALA A 618 -37.41 -2.84 -39.12
CA ALA A 618 -37.92 -4.20 -39.28
C ALA A 618 -37.45 -5.16 -38.18
N GLN A 619 -36.24 -4.95 -37.65
CA GLN A 619 -35.67 -5.75 -36.57
C GLN A 619 -35.97 -5.18 -35.16
N ASP A 620 -36.87 -4.18 -35.08
CA ASP A 620 -37.31 -3.53 -33.84
C ASP A 620 -36.18 -2.97 -32.96
N CYS A 621 -35.03 -2.62 -33.56
CA CYS A 621 -33.89 -2.03 -32.85
C CYS A 621 -34.29 -0.77 -32.04
N LYS A 622 -35.31 -0.04 -32.53
CA LYS A 622 -35.91 1.13 -31.88
C LYS A 622 -36.49 0.88 -30.48
N ARG A 623 -36.86 -0.36 -30.12
CA ARG A 623 -37.40 -0.67 -28.78
C ARG A 623 -36.39 -0.39 -27.68
N CYS A 624 -35.12 -0.69 -27.95
CA CYS A 624 -34.02 -0.43 -27.02
C CYS A 624 -33.30 0.88 -27.37
N HIS A 625 -32.95 1.09 -28.64
CA HIS A 625 -32.10 2.20 -29.05
C HIS A 625 -32.86 3.49 -29.41
N GLY A 626 -34.19 3.47 -29.46
CA GLY A 626 -35.01 4.62 -29.87
C GLY A 626 -35.08 4.80 -31.40
N PRO A 627 -36.02 5.58 -31.94
CA PRO A 627 -36.16 5.77 -33.39
C PRO A 627 -34.95 6.45 -34.03
N GLU A 628 -34.30 7.36 -33.30
CA GLU A 628 -33.11 8.11 -33.75
C GLU A 628 -31.80 7.51 -33.22
N GLY A 629 -31.84 6.34 -32.59
CA GLY A 629 -30.65 5.70 -32.04
C GLY A 629 -30.07 6.45 -30.83
N LEU A 630 -30.87 7.17 -30.04
CA LEU A 630 -30.39 7.93 -28.88
C LEU A 630 -30.25 7.10 -27.60
N GLY A 631 -30.67 5.82 -27.62
CA GLY A 631 -30.64 4.95 -26.44
C GLY A 631 -31.81 5.23 -25.48
N ASP A 632 -32.90 5.78 -25.99
CA ASP A 632 -34.09 6.26 -25.28
C ASP A 632 -35.37 5.51 -25.69
N GLY A 633 -35.21 4.30 -26.23
CA GLY A 633 -36.33 3.42 -26.54
C GLY A 633 -37.15 3.06 -25.28
N PRO A 634 -38.41 2.62 -25.43
CA PRO A 634 -39.29 2.30 -24.31
C PRO A 634 -38.71 1.26 -23.34
N GLU A 635 -37.82 0.38 -23.81
CA GLU A 635 -37.16 -0.63 -22.97
C GLU A 635 -35.80 -0.19 -22.42
N ALA A 636 -35.25 0.95 -22.86
CA ALA A 636 -33.91 1.37 -22.48
C ALA A 636 -33.69 1.43 -20.96
N GLY A 637 -34.74 1.77 -20.20
CA GLY A 637 -34.70 1.87 -18.74
C GLY A 637 -34.78 0.53 -17.99
N THR A 638 -35.21 -0.55 -18.63
CA THR A 638 -35.52 -1.84 -17.99
C THR A 638 -34.47 -2.93 -18.24
N LEU A 639 -33.60 -2.73 -19.23
CA LEU A 639 -32.56 -3.68 -19.60
C LEU A 639 -31.55 -3.93 -18.48
N LYS A 640 -31.14 -5.19 -18.34
CA LYS A 640 -30.14 -5.64 -17.36
C LYS A 640 -29.03 -6.42 -18.05
N ASP A 641 -27.82 -6.32 -17.53
CA ASP A 641 -26.72 -7.20 -17.90
C ASP A 641 -26.87 -8.59 -17.25
N ALA A 642 -25.99 -9.52 -17.62
CA ALA A 642 -25.98 -10.89 -17.10
C ALA A 642 -25.76 -10.99 -15.58
N TRP A 643 -25.35 -9.90 -14.91
CA TRP A 643 -25.14 -9.82 -13.46
C TRP A 643 -26.26 -9.06 -12.74
N GLY A 644 -27.37 -8.77 -13.44
CA GLY A 644 -28.53 -8.08 -12.89
C GLY A 644 -28.38 -6.55 -12.78
N GLY A 645 -27.25 -6.00 -13.26
CA GLY A 645 -26.98 -4.57 -13.30
C GLY A 645 -27.80 -3.89 -14.39
N VAL A 646 -28.46 -2.77 -14.06
CA VAL A 646 -29.21 -1.99 -15.07
C VAL A 646 -28.26 -1.50 -16.15
N LEU A 647 -28.58 -1.76 -17.42
CA LEU A 647 -27.76 -1.44 -18.58
C LEU A 647 -28.56 -0.61 -19.58
N ARG A 648 -28.28 0.70 -19.67
CA ARG A 648 -28.88 1.53 -20.72
C ARG A 648 -28.13 1.35 -22.05
N PRO A 649 -28.83 1.23 -23.18
CA PRO A 649 -28.21 1.24 -24.50
C PRO A 649 -27.46 2.56 -24.72
N ARG A 650 -26.33 2.47 -25.42
CA ARG A 650 -25.58 3.66 -25.85
C ARG A 650 -26.36 4.40 -26.94
N SER A 651 -26.20 5.72 -26.99
CA SER A 651 -26.58 6.51 -28.15
C SER A 651 -25.71 6.11 -29.34
N LEU A 652 -26.34 5.51 -30.35
CA LEU A 652 -25.72 5.17 -31.63
C LEU A 652 -25.21 6.40 -32.37
N ALA A 653 -25.90 7.53 -32.21
CA ALA A 653 -25.54 8.82 -32.81
C ALA A 653 -24.38 9.55 -32.09
N ARG A 654 -24.26 9.43 -30.75
CA ARG A 654 -23.38 10.31 -29.95
C ARG A 654 -22.31 9.60 -29.13
N ASP A 655 -22.54 8.37 -28.69
CA ASP A 655 -21.63 7.73 -27.72
C ASP A 655 -20.50 6.98 -28.42
N PRO A 656 -19.30 6.92 -27.82
CA PRO A 656 -18.26 6.01 -28.25
C PRO A 656 -18.72 4.55 -28.17
N PHE A 657 -18.42 3.77 -29.20
CA PHE A 657 -18.71 2.34 -29.24
C PHE A 657 -17.60 1.55 -28.56
N LEU A 658 -18.00 0.54 -27.77
CA LEU A 658 -17.05 -0.28 -27.01
C LEU A 658 -16.01 -0.95 -27.92
N GLY A 659 -16.41 -1.36 -29.13
CA GLY A 659 -15.55 -2.02 -30.11
C GLY A 659 -15.03 -1.09 -31.22
N GLY A 660 -15.19 0.22 -31.09
CA GLY A 660 -14.87 1.19 -32.13
C GLY A 660 -16.03 1.53 -33.07
N ASP A 661 -15.89 2.63 -33.80
CA ASP A 661 -16.89 3.23 -34.71
C ASP A 661 -16.69 2.89 -36.18
N SER A 662 -15.70 2.04 -36.50
CA SER A 662 -15.51 1.57 -37.87
C SER A 662 -16.75 0.81 -38.36
N ALA A 663 -17.00 0.88 -39.67
CA ALA A 663 -18.14 0.20 -40.27
C ALA A 663 -18.04 -1.32 -40.07
N GLU A 664 -16.82 -1.86 -40.11
CA GLU A 664 -16.45 -3.23 -39.83
C GLU A 664 -16.75 -3.61 -38.38
N ALA A 665 -16.44 -2.74 -37.41
CA ALA A 665 -16.76 -2.97 -36.00
C ALA A 665 -18.28 -3.01 -35.77
N ILE A 666 -19.04 -2.09 -36.38
CA ILE A 666 -20.51 -2.04 -36.30
C ILE A 666 -21.12 -3.30 -36.92
N PHE A 667 -20.62 -3.72 -38.09
CA PHE A 667 -20.97 -4.97 -38.72
C PHE A 667 -20.72 -6.15 -37.78
N LEU A 668 -19.53 -6.26 -37.19
CA LEU A 668 -19.21 -7.36 -36.28
C LEU A 668 -20.07 -7.33 -35.01
N ARG A 669 -20.39 -6.16 -34.44
CA ARG A 669 -21.23 -6.09 -33.22
C ARG A 669 -22.65 -6.58 -33.44
N THR A 670 -23.23 -6.28 -34.60
CA THR A 670 -24.57 -6.76 -34.95
C THR A 670 -24.55 -8.26 -35.28
N ALA A 671 -23.45 -8.74 -35.88
CA ALA A 671 -23.22 -10.15 -36.18
C ALA A 671 -23.04 -11.02 -34.93
N THR A 672 -22.16 -10.62 -34.02
CA THR A 672 -21.74 -11.45 -32.87
C THR A 672 -22.50 -11.15 -31.59
N GLY A 673 -23.25 -10.04 -31.56
CA GLY A 673 -23.81 -9.46 -30.34
C GLY A 673 -22.73 -8.91 -29.41
N ILE A 674 -23.16 -8.52 -28.21
CA ILE A 674 -22.33 -8.03 -27.10
C ILE A 674 -22.53 -8.94 -25.89
N GLY A 675 -21.55 -9.82 -25.62
CA GLY A 675 -21.64 -10.85 -24.58
C GLY A 675 -21.94 -10.32 -23.17
N GLY A 676 -22.89 -10.96 -22.50
CA GLY A 676 -23.39 -10.58 -21.17
C GLY A 676 -24.33 -9.38 -21.17
N THR A 677 -24.88 -9.01 -22.33
CA THR A 677 -25.88 -7.94 -22.47
C THR A 677 -27.10 -8.42 -23.26
N PRO A 678 -28.23 -7.71 -23.21
CA PRO A 678 -29.41 -8.03 -24.03
C PRO A 678 -29.21 -7.82 -25.55
N MET A 679 -28.10 -7.21 -25.99
CA MET A 679 -27.77 -7.07 -27.40
C MET A 679 -27.20 -8.40 -27.93
N THR A 680 -28.09 -9.32 -28.28
CA THR A 680 -27.76 -10.65 -28.78
C THR A 680 -27.24 -10.60 -30.22
N ALA A 681 -26.66 -11.72 -30.67
CA ALA A 681 -26.21 -11.89 -32.05
C ALA A 681 -27.42 -11.95 -33.00
N TYR A 682 -27.35 -11.21 -34.12
CA TYR A 682 -28.28 -11.37 -35.23
C TYR A 682 -27.60 -12.28 -36.27
N PRO A 683 -28.01 -13.55 -36.39
CA PRO A 683 -27.42 -14.44 -37.39
C PRO A 683 -27.79 -13.98 -38.81
N ASP A 684 -27.05 -14.48 -39.79
CA ASP A 684 -27.24 -14.12 -41.20
C ASP A 684 -28.63 -14.52 -41.74
N SER A 685 -29.29 -15.48 -41.09
CA SER A 685 -30.69 -15.84 -41.36
C SER A 685 -31.71 -14.78 -40.93
N LYS A 686 -31.33 -13.86 -40.03
CA LYS A 686 -32.17 -12.73 -39.60
C LYS A 686 -31.80 -11.41 -40.24
N ILE A 687 -30.49 -11.14 -40.38
CA ILE A 687 -29.98 -9.96 -41.04
C ILE A 687 -28.87 -10.42 -41.98
N SER A 688 -29.13 -10.37 -43.29
CA SER A 688 -28.16 -10.75 -44.31
C SER A 688 -26.89 -9.88 -44.22
N PRO A 689 -25.72 -10.33 -44.71
CA PRO A 689 -24.53 -9.49 -44.72
C PRO A 689 -24.71 -8.15 -45.46
N ALA A 690 -25.50 -8.12 -46.53
CA ALA A 690 -25.82 -6.89 -47.26
C ALA A 690 -26.66 -5.93 -46.40
N ASP A 691 -27.71 -6.44 -45.74
CA ASP A 691 -28.55 -5.65 -44.83
C ASP A 691 -27.77 -5.16 -43.61
N ARG A 692 -26.78 -5.92 -43.17
CA ARG A 692 -25.90 -5.54 -42.06
C ARG A 692 -24.96 -4.41 -42.44
N TRP A 693 -24.44 -4.40 -43.67
CA TRP A 693 -23.73 -3.25 -44.22
C TRP A 693 -24.63 -2.03 -44.37
N ALA A 694 -25.86 -2.22 -44.82
CA ALA A 694 -26.86 -1.15 -44.87
C ALA A 694 -27.12 -0.56 -43.47
N LEU A 695 -27.30 -1.43 -42.46
CA LEU A 695 -27.47 -1.02 -41.07
C LEU A 695 -26.25 -0.25 -40.54
N ALA A 696 -25.03 -0.69 -40.86
CA ALA A 696 -23.82 0.04 -40.53
C ALA A 696 -23.76 1.42 -41.20
N ALA A 697 -24.20 1.54 -42.46
CA ALA A 697 -24.32 2.82 -43.16
C ALA A 697 -25.35 3.74 -42.49
N TYR A 698 -26.51 3.21 -42.07
CA TYR A 698 -27.48 3.98 -41.31
C TYR A 698 -26.91 4.49 -39.99
N ILE A 699 -26.30 3.61 -39.19
CA ILE A 699 -25.70 4.01 -37.90
C ILE A 699 -24.63 5.09 -38.10
N ARG A 700 -23.80 4.97 -39.14
CA ARG A 700 -22.81 6.01 -39.48
C ARG A 700 -23.51 7.32 -39.88
N SER A 701 -24.54 7.28 -40.71
CA SER A 701 -25.30 8.50 -41.06
C SER A 701 -25.86 9.25 -39.84
N LEU A 702 -26.34 8.54 -38.81
CA LEU A 702 -26.78 9.16 -37.54
C LEU A 702 -25.64 9.89 -36.82
N ARG A 703 -24.44 9.31 -36.83
CA ARG A 703 -23.25 9.93 -36.25
C ARG A 703 -22.78 11.12 -37.05
N GLU A 704 -22.87 11.05 -38.37
CA GLU A 704 -22.50 12.15 -39.27
C GLU A 704 -23.40 13.36 -39.06
N GLN A 705 -24.71 13.13 -39.00
CA GLN A 705 -25.70 14.16 -38.66
C GLN A 705 -25.47 14.76 -37.27
N ALA A 706 -25.00 13.95 -36.33
CA ALA A 706 -24.64 14.40 -34.99
C ALA A 706 -23.24 15.06 -34.91
N GLY A 707 -22.48 15.12 -36.01
CA GLY A 707 -21.12 15.65 -36.04
C GLY A 707 -20.08 14.79 -35.31
N THR A 708 -20.39 13.53 -35.01
CA THR A 708 -19.51 12.61 -34.27
C THR A 708 -18.83 11.55 -35.15
N LEU A 709 -19.11 11.56 -36.45
CA LEU A 709 -18.47 10.67 -37.42
C LEU A 709 -17.03 11.12 -37.66
N GLY A 710 -16.07 10.22 -37.45
CA GLY A 710 -14.65 10.54 -37.61
C GLY A 710 -14.00 11.18 -36.38
N GLU A 711 -14.74 11.58 -35.34
CA GLU A 711 -14.12 12.01 -34.08
C GLU A 711 -13.42 10.87 -33.33
N SER A 712 -13.71 9.61 -33.65
CA SER A 712 -13.05 8.43 -33.06
C SER A 712 -11.91 7.87 -33.93
N ALA A 713 -11.88 8.17 -35.23
CA ALA A 713 -10.80 7.77 -36.16
C ALA A 713 -9.81 8.90 -36.52
N ALA A 714 -10.26 10.16 -36.57
CA ALA A 714 -9.40 11.35 -36.69
C ALA A 714 -8.85 11.82 -35.33
N SER A 715 -9.33 11.24 -34.22
CA SER A 715 -8.70 11.27 -32.89
C SER A 715 -7.67 10.14 -32.75
N ALA A 716 -6.78 10.00 -33.73
CA ALA A 716 -5.40 9.72 -33.36
C ALA A 716 -4.95 10.96 -32.57
N SER A 717 -5.29 10.99 -31.27
CA SER A 717 -5.03 12.11 -30.36
C SER A 717 -3.61 12.60 -30.62
N ALA A 718 -3.48 13.76 -31.27
CA ALA A 718 -2.19 14.36 -31.49
C ALA A 718 -1.57 14.50 -30.10
N ALA A 719 -0.44 13.83 -29.86
CA ALA A 719 0.19 13.83 -28.56
C ALA A 719 0.34 15.28 -28.11
N PRO A 720 -0.08 15.64 -26.88
CA PRO A 720 -0.04 17.02 -26.46
C PRO A 720 1.41 17.52 -26.49
N VAL A 721 1.62 18.69 -27.10
CA VAL A 721 2.93 19.34 -27.19
C VAL A 721 2.83 20.72 -26.54
N ALA A 722 3.70 20.99 -25.58
CA ALA A 722 3.93 22.33 -25.09
C ALA A 722 4.92 23.03 -26.03
N ARG A 723 4.43 23.99 -26.82
CA ARG A 723 5.25 24.66 -27.83
C ARG A 723 6.11 25.76 -27.23
N ARG A 724 7.33 25.91 -27.72
CA ARG A 724 8.23 27.00 -27.32
C ARG A 724 7.85 28.28 -28.07
N ILE A 725 7.64 29.37 -27.33
CA ILE A 725 7.32 30.69 -27.90
C ILE A 725 8.44 31.67 -27.54
N GLN A 726 8.92 32.46 -28.51
CA GLN A 726 10.00 33.44 -28.32
C GLN A 726 9.50 34.81 -27.79
N GLY A 727 8.41 34.82 -27.02
CA GLY A 727 7.76 36.04 -26.54
C GLY A 727 6.99 35.82 -25.24
N SER A 728 6.12 36.76 -24.86
CA SER A 728 5.31 36.64 -23.65
C SER A 728 4.32 35.49 -23.77
N LEU A 729 4.28 34.62 -22.76
CA LEU A 729 3.27 33.58 -22.66
C LEU A 729 1.86 34.16 -22.51
N PRO A 730 0.83 33.43 -22.98
CA PRO A 730 -0.55 33.82 -22.73
C PRO A 730 -0.81 33.99 -21.23
N SER A 731 -1.45 35.08 -20.84
CA SER A 731 -1.61 35.44 -19.41
C SER A 731 -2.97 35.07 -18.82
N SER A 732 -3.96 34.76 -19.68
CA SER A 732 -5.35 34.53 -19.27
C SER A 732 -6.04 33.46 -20.14
N PRO A 733 -7.17 32.90 -19.69
CA PRO A 733 -7.95 31.94 -20.49
C PRO A 733 -8.56 32.55 -21.76
N SER A 734 -8.71 33.88 -21.82
CA SER A 734 -9.30 34.60 -22.96
C SER A 734 -8.27 35.22 -23.91
N ASP A 735 -6.98 34.98 -23.66
CA ASP A 735 -5.89 35.55 -24.45
C ASP A 735 -5.99 35.12 -25.94
N PRO A 736 -6.00 36.07 -26.91
CA PRO A 736 -6.05 35.76 -28.34
C PRO A 736 -4.89 34.89 -28.83
N ALA A 737 -3.75 34.89 -28.14
CA ALA A 737 -2.60 34.06 -28.50
C ALA A 737 -2.94 32.56 -28.58
N TRP A 738 -3.95 32.10 -27.82
CA TRP A 738 -4.46 30.72 -27.89
C TRP A 738 -5.05 30.34 -29.26
N ASN A 739 -5.57 31.32 -30.02
CA ASN A 739 -6.22 31.05 -31.30
C ASN A 739 -5.21 30.66 -32.40
N ALA A 740 -3.95 31.08 -32.27
CA ALA A 740 -2.88 30.74 -33.20
C ALA A 740 -2.27 29.34 -32.93
N MET A 741 -2.65 28.68 -31.83
CA MET A 741 -2.09 27.40 -31.42
C MET A 741 -3.03 26.23 -31.75
N ALA A 742 -2.48 25.18 -32.36
CA ALA A 742 -3.18 23.92 -32.56
C ALA A 742 -3.43 23.24 -31.20
N GLY A 743 -4.69 22.85 -30.94
CA GLY A 743 -5.07 22.12 -29.73
C GLY A 743 -5.05 20.61 -29.94
N ALA A 744 -4.58 19.88 -28.94
CA ALA A 744 -4.73 18.43 -28.86
C ALA A 744 -6.14 18.09 -28.39
N VAL A 745 -6.95 17.47 -29.26
CA VAL A 745 -8.26 16.95 -28.89
C VAL A 745 -8.07 15.62 -28.17
N ILE A 746 -8.59 15.53 -26.95
CA ILE A 746 -8.44 14.40 -26.06
C ILE A 746 -9.82 13.83 -25.76
N THR A 747 -10.00 12.56 -26.11
CA THR A 747 -11.21 11.82 -25.76
C THR A 747 -11.20 11.48 -24.27
N ILE A 748 -12.30 11.77 -23.59
CA ILE A 748 -12.53 11.43 -22.19
C ILE A 748 -13.81 10.62 -22.03
N GLY A 749 -13.81 9.72 -21.05
CA GLY A 749 -14.94 8.84 -20.77
C GLY A 749 -15.38 8.95 -19.31
N PRO A 750 -16.69 8.88 -19.02
CA PRO A 750 -17.16 8.81 -17.65
C PRO A 750 -16.72 7.49 -17.02
N ILE A 751 -16.24 7.54 -15.79
CA ILE A 751 -15.99 6.31 -15.00
C ILE A 751 -17.19 5.91 -14.15
N TRP A 752 -18.30 6.63 -14.26
CA TRP A 752 -19.55 6.39 -13.55
C TRP A 752 -20.75 6.58 -14.49
N ARG A 753 -21.98 6.34 -14.00
CA ARG A 753 -23.18 6.42 -14.83
C ARG A 753 -23.72 7.85 -14.93
N THR A 754 -23.49 8.51 -16.06
CA THR A 754 -24.10 9.81 -16.40
C THR A 754 -24.96 9.73 -17.66
N SER A 755 -25.99 10.57 -17.75
CA SER A 755 -26.86 10.71 -18.93
C SER A 755 -26.29 11.65 -19.99
N ASP A 756 -25.38 12.55 -19.61
CA ASP A 756 -24.78 13.53 -20.53
C ASP A 756 -23.28 13.71 -20.24
N PRO A 757 -22.44 12.70 -20.55
CA PRO A 757 -21.01 12.76 -20.27
C PRO A 757 -20.31 13.83 -21.12
N THR A 758 -19.34 14.52 -20.52
CA THR A 758 -18.34 15.27 -21.28
C THR A 758 -17.45 14.27 -22.03
N ARG A 759 -17.42 14.32 -23.37
CA ARG A 759 -16.75 13.32 -24.21
C ARG A 759 -15.37 13.73 -24.71
N GLN A 760 -15.09 15.03 -24.73
CA GLN A 760 -13.85 15.57 -25.25
C GLN A 760 -13.40 16.78 -24.44
N ALA A 761 -12.09 16.95 -24.37
CA ALA A 761 -11.45 18.17 -23.94
C ALA A 761 -10.33 18.53 -24.94
N THR A 762 -10.14 19.81 -25.19
CA THR A 762 -9.03 20.32 -26.02
C THR A 762 -7.95 20.89 -25.10
N LEU A 763 -6.71 20.47 -25.29
CA LEU A 763 -5.56 20.95 -24.53
C LEU A 763 -4.60 21.71 -25.45
N ARG A 764 -4.24 22.93 -25.05
CA ARG A 764 -3.14 23.71 -25.66
C ARG A 764 -2.09 23.98 -24.59
N ALA A 765 -0.82 23.93 -24.96
CA ALA A 765 0.27 24.21 -24.04
C ALA A 765 1.37 25.00 -24.74
N ALA A 766 1.97 25.95 -24.01
CA ALA A 766 3.06 26.79 -24.48
C ALA A 766 4.04 27.11 -23.35
N HIS A 767 5.33 27.26 -23.67
CA HIS A 767 6.36 27.66 -22.71
C HIS A 767 7.36 28.66 -23.33
N ASP A 768 7.96 29.49 -22.48
CA ASP A 768 9.02 30.44 -22.86
C ASP A 768 10.43 29.94 -22.49
N GLY A 769 10.51 28.76 -21.87
CA GLY A 769 11.75 28.16 -21.34
C GLY A 769 11.93 28.35 -19.84
N GLN A 770 11.08 29.14 -19.18
CA GLN A 770 11.01 29.27 -17.72
C GLN A 770 9.65 28.85 -17.17
N ASP A 771 8.57 29.32 -17.79
CA ASP A 771 7.19 29.06 -17.40
C ASP A 771 6.46 28.21 -18.44
N LEU A 772 5.49 27.42 -17.97
CA LEU A 772 4.51 26.70 -18.78
C LEU A 772 3.14 27.33 -18.59
N ALA A 773 2.43 27.55 -19.69
CA ALA A 773 1.02 27.88 -19.75
C ALA A 773 0.23 26.75 -20.41
N VAL A 774 -0.86 26.31 -19.79
CA VAL A 774 -1.75 25.27 -20.32
C VAL A 774 -3.18 25.79 -20.33
N LEU A 775 -3.87 25.62 -21.46
CA LEU A 775 -5.30 25.89 -21.61
C LEU A 775 -6.04 24.58 -21.84
N LEU A 776 -7.01 24.30 -20.97
CA LEU A 776 -7.94 23.18 -21.10
C LEU A 776 -9.33 23.72 -21.41
N GLU A 777 -9.95 23.18 -22.47
CA GLU A 777 -11.28 23.60 -22.92
C GLU A 777 -12.21 22.40 -23.08
N TRP A 778 -13.47 22.53 -22.64
CA TRP A 778 -14.49 21.52 -22.90
C TRP A 778 -15.87 22.16 -23.02
N ALA A 779 -16.78 21.47 -23.71
CA ALA A 779 -18.16 21.88 -23.84
C ALA A 779 -18.89 21.73 -22.50
N ASN A 780 -19.55 22.81 -22.07
CA ASN A 780 -20.43 22.83 -20.92
C ASN A 780 -21.58 23.85 -21.18
N PRO A 781 -22.80 23.38 -21.47
CA PRO A 781 -23.96 24.21 -21.82
C PRO A 781 -24.28 25.33 -20.81
N ALA A 782 -24.01 25.12 -19.52
CA ALA A 782 -24.18 26.14 -18.50
C ALA A 782 -23.27 25.83 -17.29
N PRO A 783 -22.68 26.83 -16.62
CA PRO A 783 -21.98 26.62 -15.36
C PRO A 783 -22.92 25.99 -14.33
N ALA A 784 -22.44 25.00 -13.57
CA ALA A 784 -23.23 24.44 -12.49
C ALA A 784 -23.60 25.53 -11.45
N ALA A 785 -24.82 25.46 -10.91
CA ALA A 785 -25.29 26.42 -9.91
C ALA A 785 -24.32 26.47 -8.72
N GLY A 786 -23.99 27.68 -8.25
CA GLY A 786 -23.06 27.87 -7.14
C GLY A 786 -23.43 27.03 -5.93
N GLY A 787 -22.43 26.42 -5.26
CA GLY A 787 -22.59 25.36 -4.24
C GLY A 787 -23.27 25.77 -2.92
N GLY A 788 -24.36 26.53 -2.97
CA GLY A 788 -25.12 26.94 -1.82
C GLY A 788 -25.72 25.73 -1.11
N ARG A 789 -26.31 24.77 -1.84
CA ARG A 789 -26.95 23.60 -1.22
C ARG A 789 -26.01 22.41 -1.14
N VAL A 790 -26.30 21.49 -0.22
CA VAL A 790 -25.51 20.25 -0.01
C VAL A 790 -25.57 19.32 -1.22
N GLN A 791 -26.62 19.42 -2.03
CA GLN A 791 -26.81 18.69 -3.29
C GLN A 791 -26.19 19.36 -4.53
N ASP A 792 -25.68 20.59 -4.40
CA ASP A 792 -25.09 21.32 -5.51
C ASP A 792 -23.62 20.94 -5.64
N PHE A 793 -23.20 20.58 -6.86
CA PHE A 793 -21.82 20.25 -7.18
C PHE A 793 -21.28 21.27 -8.18
N VAL A 794 -19.99 21.56 -8.09
CA VAL A 794 -19.32 22.56 -8.92
C VAL A 794 -18.55 21.88 -10.04
N ASP A 795 -18.39 22.59 -11.15
CA ASP A 795 -17.55 22.14 -12.26
C ASP A 795 -16.08 22.12 -11.85
N ARG A 796 -15.33 21.11 -12.28
CA ARG A 796 -13.90 20.96 -11.99
C ARG A 796 -13.14 20.38 -13.16
N ALA A 797 -11.83 20.57 -13.12
CA ALA A 797 -10.89 19.96 -14.04
C ALA A 797 -9.58 19.64 -13.31
N ALA A 798 -8.88 18.62 -13.76
CA ALA A 798 -7.57 18.28 -13.23
C ALA A 798 -6.62 17.82 -14.31
N LEU A 799 -5.37 18.24 -14.20
CA LEU A 799 -4.23 17.68 -14.93
C LEU A 799 -3.41 16.83 -13.97
N GLN A 800 -3.16 15.57 -14.31
CA GLN A 800 -2.36 14.64 -13.54
C GLN A 800 -1.08 14.34 -14.30
N PHE A 801 0.06 14.35 -13.62
CA PHE A 801 1.38 14.03 -14.17
C PHE A 801 2.03 12.93 -13.36
N SER A 802 2.69 11.98 -14.04
CA SER A 802 3.53 11.02 -13.34
C SER A 802 4.85 11.67 -12.92
N LEU A 803 5.29 11.37 -11.69
CA LEU A 803 6.62 11.75 -11.22
C LEU A 803 7.72 10.80 -11.73
N HIS A 804 7.37 9.82 -12.57
CA HIS A 804 8.27 8.83 -13.13
C HIS A 804 8.09 8.72 -14.65
N ALA A 805 9.16 8.32 -15.36
CA ALA A 805 9.12 8.11 -16.81
C ALA A 805 8.15 6.99 -17.22
N LYS A 806 8.04 5.94 -16.40
CA LYS A 806 7.03 4.89 -16.54
C LYS A 806 5.90 5.19 -15.55
N PRO A 807 4.68 5.52 -16.02
CA PRO A 807 3.59 5.87 -15.12
C PRO A 807 3.12 4.68 -14.28
N GLY A 808 2.60 4.99 -13.10
CA GLY A 808 1.90 4.03 -12.24
C GLY A 808 0.46 3.80 -12.67
N PHE A 809 -0.34 3.30 -11.73
CA PHE A 809 -1.77 3.12 -11.95
C PHE A 809 -2.44 4.44 -12.39
N LEU A 810 -3.29 4.38 -13.44
CA LEU A 810 -3.94 5.57 -14.02
C LEU A 810 -4.81 6.33 -13.01
N GLY A 811 -5.47 5.60 -12.11
CA GLY A 811 -6.33 6.15 -11.05
C GLY A 811 -5.55 6.74 -9.90
N MET A 812 -4.73 7.77 -10.20
CA MET A 812 -3.98 8.57 -9.24
C MET A 812 -2.68 7.94 -8.70
N GLY A 813 -2.01 7.13 -9.52
CA GLY A 813 -0.72 6.53 -9.19
C GLY A 813 -0.82 5.33 -8.27
N ASP A 814 0.30 4.97 -7.67
CA ASP A 814 0.43 3.95 -6.64
C ASP A 814 1.53 4.39 -5.65
N PRO A 815 1.72 3.69 -4.51
CA PRO A 815 2.72 4.09 -3.51
C PRO A 815 4.15 4.18 -4.04
N PHE A 816 4.46 3.53 -5.17
CA PHE A 816 5.80 3.51 -5.76
C PHE A 816 5.95 4.46 -6.95
N ARG A 817 4.86 4.78 -7.64
CA ARG A 817 4.82 5.68 -8.79
C ARG A 817 3.76 6.76 -8.53
N PRO A 818 4.06 7.72 -7.63
CA PRO A 818 3.15 8.81 -7.30
C PRO A 818 2.90 9.73 -8.49
N VAL A 819 1.84 10.52 -8.35
CA VAL A 819 1.44 11.53 -9.31
C VAL A 819 1.35 12.91 -8.66
N ASN A 820 1.56 13.94 -9.46
CA ASN A 820 1.28 15.33 -9.15
C ASN A 820 0.01 15.75 -9.89
N LEU A 821 -0.88 16.50 -9.25
CA LEU A 821 -2.17 16.92 -9.81
C LEU A 821 -2.36 18.42 -9.64
N TRP A 822 -2.79 19.07 -10.71
CA TRP A 822 -3.27 20.45 -10.68
C TRP A 822 -4.78 20.43 -10.79
N GLN A 823 -5.49 20.79 -9.73
CA GLN A 823 -6.95 20.71 -9.66
C GLN A 823 -7.58 22.10 -9.66
N TRP A 824 -8.43 22.36 -10.64
CA TRP A 824 -9.23 23.57 -10.75
C TRP A 824 -10.67 23.35 -10.27
N SER A 825 -11.26 24.39 -9.67
CA SER A 825 -12.67 24.44 -9.27
C SER A 825 -13.33 25.74 -9.76
N SER A 826 -14.56 25.63 -10.29
CA SER A 826 -15.33 26.81 -10.74
C SER A 826 -15.77 27.74 -9.61
N ARG A 827 -15.83 27.24 -8.37
CA ARG A 827 -16.11 28.05 -7.17
C ARG A 827 -14.83 28.38 -6.42
N ARG A 828 -14.66 29.68 -6.11
CA ARG A 828 -13.61 30.24 -5.25
C ARG A 828 -14.18 30.55 -3.87
N ARG A 829 -13.36 30.51 -2.81
CA ARG A 829 -13.73 31.06 -1.50
C ARG A 829 -13.83 32.58 -1.64
N VAL A 830 -14.97 33.17 -1.24
CA VAL A 830 -15.05 34.61 -1.01
C VAL A 830 -14.68 34.84 0.45
N GLU A 831 -13.59 35.56 0.71
CA GLU A 831 -13.19 35.89 2.08
C GLU A 831 -14.29 36.75 2.73
N GLY A 832 -14.82 36.32 3.88
CA GLY A 832 -15.95 36.98 4.55
C GLY A 832 -17.36 36.55 4.10
N GLU A 833 -17.50 35.48 3.30
CA GLU A 833 -18.81 34.92 2.92
C GLU A 833 -19.59 34.47 4.16
N ASP A 834 -20.75 35.08 4.44
CA ASP A 834 -21.65 34.68 5.53
C ASP A 834 -22.49 33.45 5.10
N PRO A 835 -22.25 32.26 5.70
CA PRO A 835 -23.00 31.05 5.35
C PRO A 835 -24.50 31.19 5.65
N LYS A 836 -24.89 32.03 6.63
CA LYS A 836 -26.30 32.25 6.98
C LYS A 836 -27.01 33.07 5.91
N ALA A 837 -26.40 34.14 5.42
CA ALA A 837 -26.91 34.93 4.30
C ALA A 837 -27.04 34.09 3.02
N LEU A 838 -26.05 33.25 2.72
CA LEU A 838 -26.11 32.33 1.57
C LEU A 838 -27.31 31.36 1.69
N MET A 839 -27.55 30.80 2.88
CA MET A 839 -28.69 29.91 3.13
C MET A 839 -30.04 30.62 3.05
N ALA A 840 -30.12 31.86 3.55
CA ALA A 840 -31.34 32.67 3.46
C ALA A 840 -31.69 32.99 2.00
N ALA A 841 -30.68 33.28 1.16
CA ALA A 841 -30.87 33.50 -0.27
C ALA A 841 -31.31 32.23 -1.02
N VAL A 842 -30.79 31.06 -0.61
CA VAL A 842 -31.10 29.77 -1.24
C VAL A 842 -32.48 29.23 -0.84
N TYR A 843 -32.95 29.53 0.38
CA TYR A 843 -34.25 29.11 0.90
C TYR A 843 -35.12 30.30 1.34
N PRO A 844 -35.53 31.19 0.41
CA PRO A 844 -36.24 32.43 0.74
C PRO A 844 -37.65 32.18 1.32
N LEU A 845 -38.21 30.98 1.09
CA LEU A 845 -39.56 30.57 1.50
C LEU A 845 -39.58 29.66 2.74
N LYS A 846 -38.55 29.67 3.60
CA LYS A 846 -38.64 29.02 4.91
C LYS A 846 -39.83 29.62 5.68
N LYS A 847 -40.99 28.96 5.62
CA LYS A 847 -42.15 29.32 6.44
C LYS A 847 -41.75 29.21 7.90
N ALA A 848 -41.61 30.36 8.56
CA ALA A 848 -41.50 30.43 10.01
C ALA A 848 -42.67 29.63 10.61
N GLY A 849 -42.38 28.52 11.28
CA GLY A 849 -43.38 27.69 11.97
C GLY A 849 -43.48 26.21 11.56
N VAL A 850 -42.90 25.75 10.44
CA VAL A 850 -42.99 24.33 10.03
C VAL A 850 -41.81 23.48 10.52
N TYR A 851 -40.66 24.11 10.72
CA TYR A 851 -39.46 23.46 11.26
C TYR A 851 -39.10 24.17 12.58
N PRO A 852 -38.83 23.44 13.68
CA PRO A 852 -38.38 24.06 14.92
C PRO A 852 -37.16 24.95 14.62
N GLU A 853 -37.15 26.16 15.19
CA GLU A 853 -36.07 27.13 15.04
C GLU A 853 -34.78 26.62 15.70
N HIS A 854 -34.15 25.60 15.13
CA HIS A 854 -32.76 25.29 15.43
C HIS A 854 -31.89 26.31 14.70
N ARG A 855 -31.79 27.52 15.27
CA ARG A 855 -30.94 28.62 14.76
C ARG A 855 -29.44 28.25 14.69
N ASP A 856 -29.05 27.15 15.33
CA ASP A 856 -27.65 26.77 15.55
C ASP A 856 -27.20 25.49 14.81
N LEU A 857 -28.05 24.84 14.02
CA LEU A 857 -27.75 23.52 13.41
C LEU A 857 -27.81 23.49 11.87
N VAL A 858 -27.58 24.62 11.20
CA VAL A 858 -27.48 24.64 9.72
C VAL A 858 -26.02 24.70 9.32
N TYR A 859 -25.48 23.56 8.89
CA TYR A 859 -24.13 23.44 8.36
C TYR A 859 -24.18 23.54 6.83
N SER A 860 -23.41 24.45 6.23
CA SER A 860 -23.12 24.36 4.80
C SER A 860 -22.36 23.07 4.51
N ALA A 861 -22.32 22.61 3.25
CA ALA A 861 -21.51 21.43 2.89
C ALA A 861 -20.06 21.54 3.42
N MET A 862 -19.50 22.75 3.39
CA MET A 862 -18.19 23.11 3.94
C MET A 862 -18.13 22.93 5.47
N MET A 863 -19.11 23.46 6.22
CA MET A 863 -19.14 23.34 7.69
C MET A 863 -19.46 21.92 8.18
N ALA A 864 -20.07 21.08 7.34
CA ALA A 864 -20.27 19.66 7.61
C ALA A 864 -19.00 18.81 7.36
N GLY A 865 -17.85 19.45 7.05
CA GLY A 865 -16.59 18.76 6.78
C GLY A 865 -16.57 18.03 5.45
N ASN A 866 -17.36 18.47 4.45
CA ASN A 866 -17.27 17.93 3.10
C ASN A 866 -15.91 18.32 2.51
N LEU A 867 -14.99 17.36 2.46
CA LEU A 867 -13.62 17.50 1.93
C LEU A 867 -13.58 18.00 0.48
N VAL A 868 -14.71 17.96 -0.23
CA VAL A 868 -14.85 18.42 -1.61
C VAL A 868 -15.36 19.87 -1.67
N ALA A 869 -15.89 20.44 -0.60
CA ALA A 869 -16.22 21.86 -0.55
C ALA A 869 -14.92 22.66 -0.29
N THR A 870 -14.36 23.27 -1.33
CA THR A 870 -12.99 23.83 -1.33
C THR A 870 -12.86 25.06 -0.43
N GLU A 871 -11.81 25.10 0.39
CA GLU A 871 -11.35 26.27 1.17
C GLU A 871 -10.28 27.12 0.43
N ALA A 872 -10.05 26.84 -0.85
CA ALA A 872 -8.94 27.38 -1.64
C ALA A 872 -9.04 28.91 -1.84
N ALA A 873 -7.92 29.60 -1.58
CA ALA A 873 -7.75 31.01 -1.93
C ALA A 873 -7.52 31.23 -3.44
N ASN A 874 -6.95 30.22 -4.13
CA ASN A 874 -6.69 30.21 -5.57
C ASN A 874 -7.70 29.33 -6.30
N ALA A 875 -7.94 29.59 -7.58
CA ALA A 875 -8.84 28.78 -8.42
C ALA A 875 -8.27 27.39 -8.75
N VAL A 876 -6.95 27.21 -8.59
CA VAL A 876 -6.22 25.96 -8.82
C VAL A 876 -5.42 25.60 -7.56
N GLU A 877 -5.45 24.31 -7.22
CA GLU A 877 -4.68 23.72 -6.13
C GLU A 877 -3.71 22.66 -6.67
N ASP A 878 -2.50 22.67 -6.15
CA ASP A 878 -1.48 21.64 -6.37
C ASP A 878 -1.64 20.53 -5.33
N ALA A 879 -1.60 19.27 -5.78
CA ALA A 879 -1.82 18.09 -4.98
C ALA A 879 -0.97 16.90 -5.43
N ASN A 880 -0.90 15.87 -4.58
CA ASN A 880 -0.25 14.61 -4.89
C ASN A 880 -1.12 13.42 -4.52
N ALA A 881 -0.86 12.29 -5.19
CA ALA A 881 -1.51 11.03 -4.86
C ALA A 881 -0.60 9.82 -5.13
N GLN A 882 -0.91 8.74 -4.42
CA GLN A 882 -0.24 7.44 -4.40
C GLN A 882 -1.28 6.31 -4.58
N GLY A 883 -2.33 6.58 -5.35
CA GLY A 883 -3.45 5.70 -5.63
C GLY A 883 -4.79 6.20 -5.12
N PRO A 884 -5.88 5.46 -5.40
CA PRO A 884 -7.23 5.85 -5.02
C PRO A 884 -7.34 6.12 -3.51
N GLY A 885 -7.93 7.27 -3.16
CA GLY A 885 -8.17 7.66 -1.76
C GLY A 885 -6.96 8.26 -1.03
N THR A 886 -5.86 8.53 -1.73
CA THR A 886 -4.61 9.08 -1.14
C THR A 886 -4.31 10.52 -1.55
N LEU A 887 -5.27 11.22 -2.14
CA LEU A 887 -5.10 12.61 -2.58
C LEU A 887 -4.81 13.50 -1.37
N VAL A 888 -3.71 14.25 -1.44
CA VAL A 888 -3.31 15.22 -0.43
C VAL A 888 -2.93 16.52 -1.13
N LEU A 889 -3.49 17.65 -0.69
CA LEU A 889 -3.10 18.97 -1.17
C LEU A 889 -1.69 19.30 -0.68
N GLN A 890 -0.88 19.94 -1.53
CA GLN A 890 0.43 20.44 -1.12
C GLN A 890 0.27 21.56 -0.07
N PRO A 891 1.21 21.72 0.87
CA PRO A 891 1.21 22.83 1.83
C PRO A 891 1.17 24.19 1.12
N LYS A 892 0.66 25.24 1.78
CA LYS A 892 0.57 26.60 1.20
C LYS A 892 1.90 27.15 0.67
N SER A 893 3.03 26.77 1.27
CA SER A 893 4.38 27.17 0.81
C SER A 893 4.76 26.56 -0.54
N ASP A 894 4.14 25.44 -0.90
CA ASP A 894 4.48 24.61 -2.04
C ASP A 894 3.40 24.71 -3.15
N GLN A 895 2.31 25.46 -2.89
CA GLN A 895 1.28 25.80 -3.86
C GLN A 895 1.84 26.75 -4.93
N ASN A 896 2.41 26.20 -5.99
CA ASN A 896 3.13 26.96 -7.02
C ASN A 896 2.45 26.98 -8.40
N VAL A 897 1.25 26.41 -8.49
CA VAL A 897 0.41 26.44 -9.67
C VAL A 897 -0.60 27.58 -9.52
N SER A 898 -0.64 28.44 -10.53
CA SER A 898 -1.67 29.47 -10.66
C SER A 898 -2.66 29.09 -11.74
N GLY A 899 -3.87 29.61 -11.66
CA GLY A 899 -4.83 29.43 -12.73
C GLY A 899 -6.03 30.34 -12.62
N ASP A 900 -6.73 30.44 -13.74
CA ASP A 900 -7.93 31.26 -13.90
C ASP A 900 -8.88 30.57 -14.88
N SER A 901 -10.12 31.03 -14.97
CA SER A 901 -11.11 30.40 -15.83
C SER A 901 -12.12 31.39 -16.38
N ALA A 902 -12.55 31.14 -17.62
CA ALA A 902 -13.64 31.85 -18.26
C ALA A 902 -14.67 30.84 -18.79
N TRP A 903 -15.95 31.18 -18.66
CA TRP A 903 -17.02 30.46 -19.35
C TRP A 903 -17.63 31.37 -20.40
N ALA A 904 -17.63 30.93 -21.65
CA ALA A 904 -18.21 31.67 -22.77
C ALA A 904 -18.68 30.70 -23.85
N ASN A 905 -19.78 31.03 -24.55
CA ASN A 905 -20.32 30.26 -25.68
C ASN A 905 -20.50 28.75 -25.38
N GLY A 906 -20.99 28.42 -24.17
CA GLY A 906 -21.21 27.03 -23.78
C GLY A 906 -19.93 26.21 -23.60
N LYS A 907 -18.79 26.84 -23.32
CA LYS A 907 -17.51 26.17 -23.06
C LYS A 907 -16.83 26.75 -21.83
N TRP A 908 -16.21 25.87 -21.05
CA TRP A 908 -15.22 26.25 -20.06
C TRP A 908 -13.86 26.40 -20.72
N ARG A 909 -13.13 27.45 -20.35
CA ARG A 909 -11.72 27.67 -20.66
C ARG A 909 -10.97 27.80 -19.34
N VAL A 910 -10.14 26.83 -19.00
CA VAL A 910 -9.37 26.78 -17.75
C VAL A 910 -7.90 26.91 -18.06
N PHE A 911 -7.29 27.93 -17.47
CA PHE A 911 -5.89 28.28 -17.64
C PHE A 911 -5.09 27.83 -16.42
N PHE A 912 -3.95 27.18 -16.67
CA PHE A 912 -2.97 26.78 -15.67
C PHE A 912 -1.62 27.40 -16.03
N ARG A 913 -0.89 27.90 -15.03
CA ARG A 913 0.48 28.37 -15.20
C ARG A 913 1.37 27.92 -14.05
N ARG A 914 2.54 27.38 -14.39
CA ARG A 914 3.58 26.95 -13.45
C ARG A 914 4.98 27.10 -14.06
N ARG A 915 6.01 27.30 -13.24
CA ARG A 915 7.41 27.19 -13.67
C ARG A 915 7.73 25.78 -14.17
N LEU A 916 8.52 25.66 -15.24
CA LEU A 916 8.93 24.37 -15.81
C LEU A 916 9.77 23.55 -14.81
N ALA A 917 10.71 24.23 -14.15
CA ALA A 917 11.52 23.62 -13.10
C ALA A 917 10.65 23.25 -11.89
N PRO A 918 10.81 22.05 -11.29
CA PRO A 918 10.11 21.69 -10.07
C PRO A 918 10.62 22.54 -8.90
N GLN A 919 9.73 23.00 -8.01
CA GLN A 919 10.12 23.70 -6.79
C GLN A 919 10.28 22.74 -5.61
N GLY A 920 9.58 21.62 -5.65
CA GLY A 920 9.70 20.51 -4.70
C GLY A 920 9.82 19.14 -5.36
N ARG A 921 10.20 18.14 -4.56
CA ARG A 921 10.25 16.72 -4.98
C ARG A 921 8.89 16.12 -5.35
N ALA A 922 7.82 16.80 -4.95
CA ALA A 922 6.44 16.40 -5.22
C ALA A 922 5.91 16.98 -6.53
N ASP A 923 6.66 17.90 -7.15
CA ASP A 923 6.29 18.55 -8.40
C ASP A 923 6.79 17.74 -9.58
N VAL A 924 5.99 17.71 -10.64
CA VAL A 924 6.46 17.17 -11.92
C VAL A 924 7.59 18.04 -12.49
N ASP A 925 8.61 17.41 -13.06
CA ASP A 925 9.67 18.12 -13.78
C ASP A 925 9.31 18.24 -15.27
N LEU A 926 9.10 19.48 -15.70
CA LEU A 926 8.62 19.85 -17.04
C LEU A 926 9.72 20.54 -17.84
N THR A 927 11.00 20.27 -17.55
CA THR A 927 12.12 20.86 -18.29
C THR A 927 12.03 20.60 -19.80
N PRO A 928 12.44 21.58 -20.65
CA PRO A 928 12.42 21.45 -22.11
C PRO A 928 13.09 20.16 -22.62
N GLY A 929 12.52 19.56 -23.66
CA GLY A 929 12.97 18.29 -24.25
C GLY A 929 12.44 17.02 -23.57
N ARG A 930 11.72 17.13 -22.44
CA ARG A 930 11.13 15.97 -21.76
C ARG A 930 9.83 15.49 -22.40
N ARG A 931 9.58 14.19 -22.26
CA ARG A 931 8.27 13.56 -22.47
C ARG A 931 7.72 13.12 -21.12
N VAL A 932 6.57 13.66 -20.75
CA VAL A 932 6.00 13.52 -19.42
C VAL A 932 4.66 12.79 -19.51
N PRO A 933 4.51 11.62 -18.85
CA PRO A 933 3.21 10.95 -18.79
C PRO A 933 2.19 11.82 -18.07
N MET A 934 1.07 12.11 -18.74
CA MET A 934 -0.02 12.91 -18.18
C MET A 934 -1.40 12.27 -18.41
N ALA A 935 -2.38 12.63 -17.60
CA ALA A 935 -3.79 12.31 -17.80
C ALA A 935 -4.65 13.50 -17.38
N LEU A 936 -5.89 13.57 -17.84
CA LEU A 936 -6.81 14.63 -17.44
C LEU A 936 -8.12 14.09 -16.90
N ALA A 937 -8.79 14.90 -16.09
CA ALA A 937 -10.12 14.64 -15.60
C ALA A 937 -11.00 15.90 -15.60
N VAL A 938 -12.30 15.72 -15.86
CA VAL A 938 -13.31 16.78 -15.85
C VAL A 938 -14.53 16.32 -15.04
N TRP A 939 -15.06 17.23 -14.23
CA TRP A 939 -16.28 17.05 -13.47
C TRP A 939 -17.32 18.07 -13.93
N ASP A 940 -18.48 17.59 -14.33
CA ASP A 940 -19.67 18.40 -14.60
C ASP A 940 -20.58 18.40 -13.36
N GLY A 941 -20.67 19.55 -12.69
CA GLY A 941 -21.46 19.71 -11.48
C GLY A 941 -22.95 19.51 -11.70
N ARG A 942 -23.47 19.74 -12.91
CA ARG A 942 -24.89 19.50 -13.27
C ARG A 942 -25.21 18.02 -13.29
N ASN A 943 -24.23 17.20 -13.69
CA ASN A 943 -24.29 15.75 -13.58
C ASN A 943 -24.03 15.25 -12.15
N ARG A 944 -23.80 16.14 -11.18
CA ARG A 944 -23.40 15.80 -9.81
C ARG A 944 -22.07 15.04 -9.77
N ASP A 945 -21.16 15.35 -10.69
CA ASP A 945 -19.79 14.81 -10.66
C ASP A 945 -19.08 15.28 -9.37
N ARG A 946 -18.41 14.34 -8.69
CA ARG A 946 -17.53 14.59 -7.53
C ARG A 946 -16.65 13.39 -7.23
N ASN A 947 -15.47 13.62 -6.65
CA ASN A 947 -14.52 12.56 -6.29
C ASN A 947 -14.19 11.67 -7.50
N GLY A 948 -14.38 10.35 -7.37
CA GLY A 948 -14.24 9.39 -8.47
C GLY A 948 -15.39 9.42 -9.49
N GLN A 949 -16.46 10.18 -9.29
CA GLN A 949 -17.49 10.38 -10.33
C GLN A 949 -17.09 11.54 -11.22
N LYS A 950 -16.44 11.21 -12.33
CA LYS A 950 -15.84 12.16 -13.27
C LYS A 950 -15.65 11.53 -14.65
N ASN A 951 -15.22 12.36 -15.60
CA ASN A 951 -14.77 11.96 -16.93
C ASN A 951 -13.24 11.98 -16.96
N VAL A 952 -12.57 10.95 -17.51
CA VAL A 952 -11.10 10.82 -17.50
C VAL A 952 -10.55 10.41 -18.86
N SER A 953 -9.29 10.76 -19.13
CA SER A 953 -8.50 10.20 -20.23
C SER A 953 -7.71 8.96 -19.81
N GLY A 954 -7.12 8.26 -20.78
CA GLY A 954 -5.98 7.36 -20.53
C GLY A 954 -4.68 8.13 -20.25
N TRP A 955 -3.57 7.40 -20.09
CA TRP A 955 -2.23 8.02 -20.08
C TRP A 955 -1.88 8.56 -21.46
N LEU A 956 -1.43 9.81 -21.50
CA LEU A 956 -0.94 10.56 -22.65
C LEU A 956 0.52 10.92 -22.42
N SER A 957 1.23 11.33 -23.47
CA SER A 957 2.61 11.83 -23.37
C SER A 957 2.66 13.30 -23.74
N LEU A 958 2.85 14.18 -22.74
CA LEU A 958 3.12 15.60 -22.97
C LEU A 958 4.57 15.79 -23.37
N THR A 959 4.80 16.31 -24.57
CA THR A 959 6.15 16.67 -25.02
C THR A 959 6.41 18.14 -24.74
N ILE A 960 7.47 18.46 -24.00
CA ILE A 960 7.92 19.84 -23.82
C ILE A 960 8.94 20.13 -24.92
N GLU A 961 8.66 21.10 -25.79
CA GLU A 961 9.57 21.47 -26.88
C GLU A 961 10.92 21.95 -26.32
N PRO A 962 12.06 21.63 -26.96
CA PRO A 962 13.38 22.07 -26.50
C PRO A 962 13.60 23.59 -26.48
#